data_AF-A0AAN8ZHS9-F1
#
_entry.id   AF-A0AAN8ZHS9-F1
#
_cell.length_a   1.000
_cell.length_b   1.000
_cell.length_c   1.000
_cell.angle_alpha   90.00
_cell.angle_beta   90.00
_cell.angle_gamma   90.00
#
_symmetry.space_group_name_H-M   'P 1'
#
loop_
_entity.id
_entity.type
_entity.pdbx_description
1 polymer ?
#
loop_
_entity_poly.entity_id
_entity_poly.type
_entity_poly.pdbx_seq_one_letter_code
_entity_poly.pdbx_strand_id
1 'polypeptide(L)'
;MEMEMRAAEEIGIGEDITTPLPSLAFSLLDSTLSSHCSSCFSPLPPHPIPILPSFPSPSSSSLPTLYCSHQCSISDSPLHFSSAEHHLSPFPLHGDSSDLRLALRLLFLLQSLNLLPNGAVPDRISGLLTNRFKLTTRYSPDDEDENEMMERIRDGARAMAIARRIRDGLLVGVDEIDAALEEAVLCIALTNAVEVTVDGGKTLGVAIFGTTFSWINHSCSPNACYRFLLRESMQSCSSDTRSRIVPACGEAPPPSQESQMVKPNWELGPKLVVRSIKMIKAGESISVAYTDVLQPKTIRLGELWSKYRFTCQCERCSASPPTFVDHALQELSAFNGNSANLNSDKSNSDKSVSRAQVDKKLTSYIDNAISDYLTDGKPESCCEKLENLVTLGFGDSLMGEHSEASFRLGLFHHHSLNAYTALASAYKARSSELLASDPLLDSHKFEAFHMSRRSIAYSLLLAGATHQLFLSESSLIVHAASFWTSAGESLLGLARSSLWKLFIGDKPVERNPASNGLCSCSFMDNFKIKHRVFNSQVEGKFEEVSREFLDCISNISRRVWSCLIHGYHHLKEIEDPVDFSWLQARNGPRFAIKFTSKTRQYTKQDREDVFQLGVHCMLYGGYLSSTCYNCSSQLNHCIKDFADNATRGQVDMNLHWPIADQ
;
A
#
# COMPACT_ATOMS: atom_id res chain seq x y z
N MET A 1 11.37 -23.35 -18.75
CA MET A 1 11.97 -23.40 -17.41
C MET A 1 11.51 -22.18 -16.64
N GLU A 2 11.07 -22.35 -15.39
CA GLU A 2 10.67 -21.22 -14.55
C GLU A 2 11.93 -20.48 -14.10
N MET A 3 12.00 -19.17 -14.39
CA MET A 3 13.14 -18.36 -13.97
C MET A 3 12.90 -17.95 -12.51
N GLU A 4 13.93 -18.07 -11.67
CA GLU A 4 13.86 -17.67 -10.27
C GLU A 4 15.20 -17.06 -9.82
N MET A 5 15.11 -16.13 -8.88
CA MET A 5 16.27 -15.57 -8.17
C MET A 5 16.45 -16.27 -6.82
N ARG A 6 17.70 -16.60 -6.47
CA ARG A 6 18.08 -17.21 -5.20
C ARG A 6 19.11 -16.37 -4.47
N ALA A 7 19.11 -16.46 -3.14
CA ALA A 7 20.13 -15.84 -2.31
C ALA A 7 21.51 -16.48 -2.58
N ALA A 8 22.52 -15.66 -2.87
CA ALA A 8 23.90 -16.12 -3.03
C ALA A 8 24.59 -16.41 -1.68
N GLU A 9 24.10 -15.78 -0.62
CA GLU A 9 24.60 -15.86 0.74
C GLU A 9 23.45 -15.75 1.74
N GLU A 10 23.75 -15.91 3.02
CA GLU A 10 22.77 -15.65 4.09
C GLU A 10 22.51 -14.15 4.21
N ILE A 11 21.24 -13.76 4.38
CA ILE A 11 20.79 -12.37 4.44
C ILE A 11 19.97 -12.17 5.72
N GLY A 12 20.37 -11.18 6.52
CA GLY A 12 19.68 -10.78 7.74
C GLY A 12 18.34 -10.09 7.47
N ILE A 13 17.46 -9.97 8.46
CA ILE A 13 16.22 -9.18 8.34
C ILE A 13 16.56 -7.70 8.11
N GLY A 14 15.88 -7.06 7.16
CA GLY A 14 16.04 -5.64 6.89
C GLY A 14 17.39 -5.29 6.28
N GLU A 15 17.97 -6.17 5.46
CA GLU A 15 19.20 -5.93 4.70
C GLU A 15 18.88 -5.74 3.21
N ASP A 16 19.55 -4.79 2.54
CA ASP A 16 19.40 -4.63 1.09
C ASP A 16 19.97 -5.85 0.36
N ILE A 17 19.15 -6.43 -0.52
CA ILE A 17 19.43 -7.63 -1.30
C ILE A 17 20.10 -7.24 -2.64
N THR A 18 19.68 -6.11 -3.22
CA THR A 18 20.18 -5.61 -4.50
C THR A 18 20.80 -4.22 -4.35
N THR A 19 21.70 -3.86 -5.27
CA THR A 19 21.96 -2.44 -5.57
C THR A 19 20.68 -1.76 -6.07
N PRO A 20 20.61 -0.42 -6.07
CA PRO A 20 19.57 0.30 -6.82
C PRO A 20 19.53 -0.12 -8.28
N LEU A 21 18.48 -0.86 -8.65
CA LEU A 21 18.26 -1.37 -10.00
C LEU A 21 17.63 -0.27 -10.85
N PRO A 22 18.22 0.11 -11.98
CA PRO A 22 17.59 1.05 -12.91
C PRO A 22 16.41 0.39 -13.63
N SER A 23 15.36 1.16 -13.88
CA SER A 23 14.27 0.76 -14.75
C SER A 23 14.73 0.66 -16.22
N LEU A 24 14.25 -0.35 -16.95
CA LEU A 24 14.39 -0.48 -18.40
C LEU A 24 13.48 0.48 -19.16
N ALA A 25 12.27 0.70 -18.65
CA ALA A 25 11.31 1.66 -19.18
C ALA A 25 10.37 2.08 -18.05
N PHE A 26 9.83 3.29 -18.15
CA PHE A 26 8.93 3.85 -17.15
C PHE A 26 8.01 4.90 -17.78
N SER A 27 6.87 5.13 -17.12
CA SER A 27 5.83 6.06 -17.56
C SER A 27 5.03 6.54 -16.34
N LEU A 28 4.74 7.84 -16.25
CA LEU A 28 3.80 8.38 -15.24
C LEU A 28 2.36 7.93 -15.58
N LEU A 29 1.48 7.87 -14.59
CA LEU A 29 0.02 7.78 -14.82
C LEU A 29 -0.50 9.07 -15.46
N ASP A 30 -1.58 8.98 -16.24
CA ASP A 30 -2.21 10.15 -16.88
C ASP A 30 -2.63 11.20 -15.84
N SER A 31 -3.13 10.75 -14.69
CA SER A 31 -3.54 11.58 -13.55
C SER A 31 -2.38 12.35 -12.90
N THR A 32 -1.14 11.93 -13.12
CA THR A 32 0.05 12.52 -12.48
C THR A 32 0.95 13.30 -13.44
N LEU A 33 0.71 13.23 -14.75
CA LEU A 33 1.47 13.96 -15.78
C LEU A 33 1.53 15.47 -15.53
N SER A 34 0.47 16.05 -14.96
CA SER A 34 0.38 17.49 -14.68
C SER A 34 1.05 17.91 -13.37
N SER A 35 1.40 16.98 -12.50
CA SER A 35 1.92 17.25 -11.15
C SER A 35 3.34 16.76 -10.92
N HIS A 36 3.81 15.79 -11.71
CA HIS A 36 5.14 15.18 -11.54
C HIS A 36 5.96 15.23 -12.83
N CYS A 37 7.27 15.27 -12.68
CA CYS A 37 8.21 15.29 -13.79
C CYS A 37 8.23 13.93 -14.49
N SER A 38 7.98 13.92 -15.80
CA SER A 38 7.94 12.69 -16.61
C SER A 38 9.27 11.95 -16.71
N SER A 39 10.39 12.61 -16.37
CA SER A 39 11.73 12.01 -16.38
C SER A 39 12.12 11.41 -15.03
N CYS A 40 11.92 12.13 -13.92
CA CYS A 40 12.46 11.74 -12.61
C CYS A 40 11.43 11.54 -11.50
N PHE A 41 10.14 11.69 -11.81
CA PHE A 41 9.01 11.50 -10.89
C PHE A 41 8.99 12.47 -9.70
N SER A 42 9.89 13.47 -9.64
CA SER A 42 9.81 14.54 -8.64
C SER A 42 8.58 15.42 -8.90
N PRO A 43 7.98 16.02 -7.86
CA PRO A 43 6.96 17.06 -8.01
C PRO A 43 7.42 18.19 -8.93
N LEU A 44 6.51 18.69 -9.77
CA LEU A 44 6.81 19.80 -10.67
C LEU A 44 6.96 21.12 -9.90
N PRO A 45 7.92 21.98 -10.27
CA PRO A 45 7.99 23.34 -9.75
C PRO A 45 6.82 24.19 -10.26
N PRO A 46 6.55 25.37 -9.66
CA PRO A 46 5.49 26.28 -10.11
C PRO A 46 5.58 26.68 -11.59
N HIS A 47 6.79 26.66 -12.15
CA HIS A 47 7.06 26.92 -13.55
C HIS A 47 7.77 25.71 -14.18
N PRO A 48 7.01 24.68 -14.61
CA PRO A 48 7.59 23.49 -15.23
C PRO A 48 8.11 23.81 -16.63
N ILE A 49 9.13 23.05 -17.06
CA ILE A 49 9.71 23.15 -18.39
C ILE A 49 8.95 22.22 -19.33
N PRO A 50 8.42 22.72 -20.46
CA PRO A 50 7.76 21.88 -21.45
C PRO A 50 8.77 21.08 -22.29
N ILE A 51 8.26 20.24 -23.19
CA ILE A 51 9.07 19.52 -24.18
C ILE A 51 9.89 20.50 -25.04
N LEU A 52 11.15 20.15 -25.30
CA LEU A 52 12.02 20.94 -26.20
C LEU A 52 11.42 21.01 -27.63
N PRO A 53 11.30 22.21 -28.23
CA PRO A 53 10.61 22.44 -29.51
C PRO A 53 11.40 21.99 -30.76
N SER A 54 12.30 21.02 -30.64
CA SER A 54 13.21 20.60 -31.73
C SER A 54 12.53 19.79 -32.83
N PHE A 55 11.26 19.43 -32.69
CA PHE A 55 10.50 18.67 -33.67
C PHE A 55 9.15 19.38 -33.95
N PRO A 56 8.69 19.43 -35.21
CA PRO A 56 7.45 20.12 -35.57
C PRO A 56 6.29 19.52 -34.77
N SER A 57 5.59 20.37 -34.03
CA SER A 57 4.45 20.00 -33.19
C SER A 57 3.40 19.23 -34.01
N PRO A 58 2.95 18.04 -33.58
CA PRO A 58 1.66 17.54 -34.01
C PRO A 58 0.55 18.30 -33.27
N SER A 59 -0.65 18.21 -33.85
CA SER A 59 -1.92 18.77 -33.41
C SER A 59 -2.19 18.72 -31.90
N SER A 60 -3.01 19.68 -31.46
CA SER A 60 -3.40 20.09 -30.10
C SER A 60 -4.09 19.04 -29.20
N SER A 61 -3.84 17.74 -29.35
CA SER A 61 -4.59 16.69 -28.65
C SER A 61 -3.79 15.87 -27.64
N SER A 62 -2.45 15.92 -27.61
CA SER A 62 -1.65 15.11 -26.68
C SER A 62 -1.58 15.70 -25.28
N LEU A 63 -1.69 14.87 -24.24
CA LEU A 63 -1.45 15.26 -22.85
C LEU A 63 -0.04 15.87 -22.70
N PRO A 64 0.11 17.06 -22.08
CA PRO A 64 1.39 17.75 -22.02
C PRO A 64 2.38 17.02 -21.10
N THR A 65 3.52 16.62 -21.64
CA THR A 65 4.65 16.07 -20.87
C THR A 65 5.46 17.23 -20.28
N LEU A 66 5.74 17.16 -18.97
CA LEU A 66 6.34 18.27 -18.21
C LEU A 66 7.58 17.84 -17.43
N TYR A 67 8.53 18.77 -17.28
CA TYR A 67 9.82 18.50 -16.64
C TYR A 67 10.14 19.50 -15.53
N CYS A 68 10.80 19.02 -14.47
CA CYS A 68 11.23 19.88 -13.36
C CYS A 68 12.51 20.70 -13.67
N SER A 69 13.29 20.30 -14.68
CA SER A 69 14.56 20.92 -15.03
C SER A 69 14.91 20.71 -16.50
N HIS A 70 15.78 21.57 -17.06
CA HIS A 70 16.31 21.40 -18.41
C HIS A 70 17.04 20.06 -18.57
N GLN A 71 17.75 19.61 -17.53
CA GLN A 71 18.41 18.30 -17.54
C GLN A 71 17.40 17.17 -17.76
N CYS A 72 16.26 17.20 -17.06
CA CYS A 72 15.19 16.21 -17.22
C CYS A 72 14.56 16.28 -18.63
N SER A 73 14.31 17.50 -19.12
CA SER A 73 13.76 17.71 -20.47
C SER A 73 14.71 17.18 -21.56
N ILE A 74 16.01 17.47 -21.48
CA ILE A 74 17.03 16.98 -22.43
C ILE A 74 17.15 15.45 -22.39
N SER A 75 17.03 14.86 -21.19
CA SER A 75 17.19 13.41 -21.00
C SER A 75 16.02 12.60 -21.57
N ASP A 76 14.77 13.05 -21.37
CA ASP A 76 13.56 12.27 -21.69
C ASP A 76 12.86 12.70 -22.98
N SER A 77 12.92 13.99 -23.37
CA SER A 77 12.22 14.47 -24.59
C SER A 77 12.57 13.69 -25.87
N PRO A 78 13.84 13.31 -26.14
CA PRO A 78 14.16 12.49 -27.31
C PRO A 78 13.45 11.12 -27.29
N LEU A 79 13.28 10.51 -26.11
CA LEU A 79 12.58 9.24 -25.95
C LEU A 79 11.08 9.39 -26.21
N HIS A 80 10.48 10.48 -25.72
CA HIS A 80 9.07 10.80 -25.95
C HIS A 80 8.70 10.85 -27.44
N PHE A 81 9.56 11.45 -28.27
CA PHE A 81 9.35 11.47 -29.72
C PHE A 81 9.69 10.12 -30.37
N SER A 82 10.86 9.57 -30.08
CA SER A 82 11.36 8.37 -30.75
C SER A 82 10.56 7.10 -30.43
N SER A 83 9.91 7.02 -29.26
CA SER A 83 8.99 5.93 -28.90
C SER A 83 7.64 5.98 -29.62
N ALA A 84 7.31 7.09 -30.29
CA ALA A 84 6.00 7.37 -30.88
C ALA A 84 4.84 7.56 -29.88
N GLU A 85 5.11 7.65 -28.57
CA GLU A 85 4.04 7.72 -27.57
C GLU A 85 3.17 8.98 -27.67
N HIS A 86 3.73 10.08 -28.20
CA HIS A 86 2.99 11.31 -28.51
C HIS A 86 1.91 11.15 -29.58
N HIS A 87 1.93 10.05 -30.36
CA HIS A 87 0.91 9.70 -31.34
C HIS A 87 -0.21 8.79 -30.78
N LEU A 88 -0.26 8.52 -29.47
CA LEU A 88 -1.34 7.74 -28.85
C LEU A 88 -2.64 8.54 -28.65
N SER A 89 -2.56 9.87 -28.66
CA SER A 89 -3.66 10.81 -28.45
C SER A 89 -4.87 10.76 -29.42
N PRO A 90 -4.76 10.38 -30.71
CA PRO A 90 -5.90 10.37 -31.62
C PRO A 90 -6.85 9.19 -31.39
N PHE A 91 -6.60 8.32 -30.41
CA PHE A 91 -7.43 7.14 -30.14
C PHE A 91 -8.27 7.34 -28.87
N PRO A 92 -9.60 7.19 -28.94
CA PRO A 92 -10.43 7.13 -27.74
C PRO A 92 -10.15 5.81 -27.01
N LEU A 93 -9.09 5.79 -26.21
CA LEU A 93 -8.79 4.68 -25.31
C LEU A 93 -9.58 4.89 -24.03
N HIS A 94 -10.36 3.87 -23.63
CA HIS A 94 -10.99 3.86 -22.32
C HIS A 94 -9.93 3.56 -21.25
N GLY A 95 -9.56 4.58 -20.47
CA GLY A 95 -8.70 4.45 -19.30
C GLY A 95 -7.33 5.12 -19.44
N ASP A 96 -6.44 4.80 -18.49
CA ASP A 96 -5.09 5.35 -18.40
C ASP A 96 -4.17 4.78 -19.51
N SER A 97 -3.41 5.66 -20.18
CA SER A 97 -2.53 5.32 -21.30
C SER A 97 -1.11 4.89 -20.89
N SER A 98 -0.80 4.86 -19.60
CA SER A 98 0.56 4.65 -19.09
C SER A 98 1.20 3.34 -19.52
N ASP A 99 0.44 2.24 -19.58
CA ASP A 99 0.91 0.93 -20.04
C ASP A 99 1.32 0.94 -21.53
N LEU A 100 0.55 1.64 -22.38
CA LEU A 100 0.87 1.78 -23.80
C LEU A 100 2.11 2.66 -23.99
N ARG A 101 2.20 3.77 -23.25
CA ARG A 101 3.39 4.64 -23.23
C ARG A 101 4.63 3.87 -22.78
N LEU A 102 4.52 3.13 -21.68
CA LEU A 102 5.55 2.25 -21.15
C LEU A 102 5.98 1.19 -22.18
N ALA A 103 5.03 0.51 -22.81
CA ALA A 103 5.29 -0.53 -23.81
C ALA A 103 5.96 0.04 -25.07
N LEU A 104 5.57 1.23 -25.54
CA LEU A 104 6.22 1.92 -26.66
C LEU A 104 7.66 2.33 -26.33
N ARG A 105 7.90 2.86 -25.12
CA ARG A 105 9.25 3.18 -24.63
C ARG A 105 10.14 1.92 -24.58
N LEU A 106 9.60 0.81 -24.06
CA LEU A 106 10.31 -0.48 -24.04
C LEU A 106 10.55 -1.04 -25.45
N LEU A 107 9.56 -0.98 -26.34
CA LEU A 107 9.71 -1.45 -27.72
C LEU A 107 10.80 -0.68 -28.46
N PHE A 108 10.83 0.65 -28.31
CA PHE A 108 11.89 1.48 -28.87
C PHE A 108 13.28 1.11 -28.31
N LEU A 109 13.39 0.82 -27.00
CA LEU A 109 14.63 0.33 -26.42
C LEU A 109 15.11 -0.94 -27.10
N LEU A 110 14.26 -1.96 -27.13
CA LEU A 110 14.58 -3.28 -27.66
C LEU A 110 14.99 -3.18 -29.14
N GLN A 111 14.33 -2.31 -29.91
CA GLN A 111 14.70 -1.98 -31.29
C GLN A 111 16.09 -1.35 -31.37
N SER A 112 16.35 -0.33 -30.57
CA SER A 112 17.62 0.40 -30.60
C SER A 112 18.83 -0.45 -30.20
N LEU A 113 18.59 -1.58 -29.52
CA LEU A 113 19.60 -2.54 -29.09
C LEU A 113 19.63 -3.82 -29.95
N ASN A 114 18.81 -3.90 -30.99
CA ASN A 114 18.65 -5.10 -31.83
C ASN A 114 18.30 -6.37 -31.04
N LEU A 115 17.46 -6.24 -30.00
CA LEU A 115 17.03 -7.33 -29.12
C LEU A 115 15.64 -7.89 -29.47
N LEU A 116 15.08 -7.47 -30.61
CA LEU A 116 13.81 -7.99 -31.10
C LEU A 116 13.96 -9.37 -31.74
N PRO A 117 12.94 -10.24 -31.64
CA PRO A 117 12.97 -11.55 -32.26
C PRO A 117 12.91 -11.46 -33.79
N ASN A 118 13.67 -12.33 -34.46
CA ASN A 118 13.55 -12.55 -35.90
C ASN A 118 12.56 -13.70 -36.13
N GLY A 119 11.29 -13.40 -36.43
CA GLY A 119 10.25 -14.39 -36.72
C GLY A 119 9.16 -14.45 -35.67
N ALA A 120 8.74 -15.67 -35.28
CA ALA A 120 7.65 -15.86 -34.32
C ALA A 120 7.99 -15.24 -32.95
N VAL A 121 6.98 -14.62 -32.33
CA VAL A 121 7.12 -14.01 -31.01
C VAL A 121 7.38 -15.09 -29.96
N PRO A 122 8.53 -15.05 -29.25
CA PRO A 122 8.85 -16.00 -28.18
C PRO A 122 8.05 -15.72 -26.90
N ASP A 123 8.01 -16.70 -26.00
CA ASP A 123 7.43 -16.53 -24.65
C ASP A 123 8.19 -15.51 -23.78
N ARG A 124 9.44 -15.21 -24.14
CA ARG A 124 10.27 -14.19 -23.49
C ARG A 124 11.01 -13.33 -24.49
N ILE A 125 11.03 -12.03 -24.28
CA ILE A 125 11.87 -11.08 -25.05
C ILE A 125 12.87 -10.46 -24.09
N SER A 126 14.16 -10.63 -24.36
CA SER A 126 15.25 -10.19 -23.45
C SER A 126 15.09 -10.68 -22.01
N GLY A 127 14.61 -11.92 -21.83
CA GLY A 127 14.39 -12.54 -20.52
C GLY A 127 13.08 -12.14 -19.82
N LEU A 128 12.37 -11.12 -20.28
CA LEU A 128 11.07 -10.67 -19.74
C LEU A 128 9.94 -11.56 -20.25
N LEU A 129 9.00 -11.93 -19.38
CA LEU A 129 7.89 -12.82 -19.72
C LEU A 129 6.82 -12.08 -20.53
N THR A 130 6.49 -12.56 -21.73
CA THR A 130 5.40 -11.94 -22.51
C THR A 130 4.04 -12.37 -21.96
N ASN A 131 3.88 -13.63 -21.57
CA ASN A 131 2.60 -14.25 -21.21
C ASN A 131 1.49 -14.07 -22.27
N ARG A 132 1.88 -13.72 -23.50
CA ARG A 132 0.98 -13.30 -24.59
C ARG A 132 -0.11 -14.33 -24.83
N PHE A 133 0.29 -15.60 -25.02
CA PHE A 133 -0.66 -16.68 -25.25
C PHE A 133 -1.68 -16.80 -24.12
N LYS A 134 -1.27 -16.68 -22.86
CA LYS A 134 -2.21 -16.80 -21.74
C LYS A 134 -3.12 -15.59 -21.59
N LEU A 135 -2.67 -14.39 -21.94
CA LEU A 135 -3.46 -13.17 -21.84
C LEU A 135 -4.44 -12.99 -23.01
N THR A 136 -4.18 -13.62 -24.16
CA THR A 136 -5.02 -13.52 -25.36
C THR A 136 -5.80 -14.78 -25.70
N THR A 137 -5.73 -15.81 -24.85
CA THR A 137 -6.53 -17.04 -24.95
C THR A 137 -7.77 -16.95 -24.08
N ARG A 138 -8.92 -17.30 -24.65
CA ARG A 138 -10.19 -17.48 -23.93
C ARG A 138 -10.14 -18.77 -23.11
N TYR A 139 -10.21 -18.68 -21.78
CA TYR A 139 -10.37 -19.85 -20.92
C TYR A 139 -11.83 -20.11 -20.57
N SER A 140 -12.62 -19.04 -20.40
CA SER A 140 -14.06 -19.11 -20.15
C SER A 140 -14.83 -18.23 -21.16
N PRO A 141 -15.70 -18.80 -22.02
CA PRO A 141 -16.47 -18.01 -23.00
C PRO A 141 -17.43 -17.00 -22.36
N ASP A 142 -17.93 -17.31 -21.17
CA ASP A 142 -18.96 -16.54 -20.46
C ASP A 142 -18.37 -15.52 -19.47
N ASP A 143 -17.04 -15.41 -19.38
CA ASP A 143 -16.37 -14.44 -18.51
C ASP A 143 -16.18 -13.11 -19.26
N GLU A 144 -17.06 -12.15 -18.96
CA GLU A 144 -17.06 -10.81 -19.58
C GLU A 144 -15.76 -10.05 -19.32
N ASP A 145 -15.15 -10.21 -18.13
CA ASP A 145 -13.93 -9.52 -17.74
C ASP A 145 -12.72 -10.04 -18.54
N GLU A 146 -12.64 -11.35 -18.78
CA GLU A 146 -11.59 -11.92 -19.66
C GLU A 146 -11.71 -11.39 -21.09
N ASN A 147 -12.93 -11.32 -21.62
CA ASN A 147 -13.22 -10.82 -22.96
C ASN A 147 -12.82 -9.35 -23.11
N GLU A 148 -13.20 -8.51 -22.13
CA GLU A 148 -12.82 -7.09 -22.12
C GLU A 148 -11.29 -6.93 -22.10
N MET A 149 -10.58 -7.68 -21.25
CA MET A 149 -9.12 -7.60 -21.16
C MET A 149 -8.44 -7.95 -22.51
N MET A 150 -8.90 -9.01 -23.17
CA MET A 150 -8.35 -9.41 -24.48
C MET A 150 -8.59 -8.37 -25.57
N GLU A 151 -9.79 -7.78 -25.60
CA GLU A 151 -10.12 -6.72 -26.55
C GLU A 151 -9.26 -5.48 -26.31
N ARG A 152 -9.10 -5.06 -25.05
CA ARG A 152 -8.22 -3.95 -24.67
C ARG A 152 -6.76 -4.17 -25.05
N ILE A 153 -6.24 -5.39 -24.91
CA ILE A 153 -4.88 -5.74 -25.36
C ILE A 153 -4.76 -5.59 -26.89
N ARG A 154 -5.73 -6.09 -27.65
CA ARG A 154 -5.70 -6.02 -29.12
C ARG A 154 -5.84 -4.58 -29.63
N ASP A 155 -6.73 -3.79 -29.03
CA ASP A 155 -6.90 -2.37 -29.35
C ASP A 155 -5.65 -1.56 -29.00
N GLY A 156 -5.08 -1.79 -27.82
CA GLY A 156 -3.83 -1.17 -27.40
C GLY A 156 -2.67 -1.49 -28.35
N ALA A 157 -2.52 -2.76 -28.74
CA ALA A 157 -1.50 -3.18 -29.70
C ALA A 157 -1.67 -2.51 -31.07
N ARG A 158 -2.90 -2.39 -31.58
CA ARG A 158 -3.20 -1.65 -32.82
C ARG A 158 -2.86 -0.17 -32.70
N ALA A 159 -3.24 0.48 -31.60
CA ALA A 159 -2.92 1.88 -31.36
C ALA A 159 -1.41 2.13 -31.33
N MET A 160 -0.65 1.25 -30.66
CA MET A 160 0.81 1.28 -30.65
C MET A 160 1.41 1.12 -32.06
N ALA A 161 0.89 0.18 -32.85
CA ALA A 161 1.37 -0.08 -34.21
C ALA A 161 1.10 1.12 -35.14
N ILE A 162 -0.07 1.74 -35.04
CA ILE A 162 -0.41 2.95 -35.80
C ILE A 162 0.50 4.11 -35.39
N ALA A 163 0.67 4.35 -34.09
CA ALA A 163 1.54 5.41 -33.57
C ALA A 163 2.96 5.31 -34.16
N ARG A 164 3.53 4.10 -34.18
CA ARG A 164 4.84 3.83 -34.78
C ARG A 164 4.87 4.08 -36.29
N ARG A 165 3.85 3.65 -37.03
CA ARG A 165 3.76 3.90 -38.49
C ARG A 165 3.67 5.38 -38.82
N ILE A 166 2.93 6.16 -38.03
CA ILE A 166 2.85 7.62 -38.18
C ILE A 166 4.24 8.25 -37.96
N ARG A 167 4.95 7.86 -36.89
CA ARG A 167 6.34 8.30 -36.64
C ARG A 167 7.26 7.98 -37.84
N ASP A 168 7.09 6.81 -38.44
CA ASP A 168 7.90 6.33 -39.57
C ASP A 168 7.42 6.91 -40.93
N GLY A 169 6.39 7.76 -40.95
CA GLY A 169 5.87 8.40 -42.17
C GLY A 169 5.09 7.47 -43.11
N LEU A 170 4.59 6.34 -42.61
CA LEU A 170 3.88 5.33 -43.38
C LEU A 170 2.37 5.60 -43.41
N LEU A 171 1.74 5.41 -44.58
CA LEU A 171 0.27 5.52 -44.73
C LEU A 171 -0.44 4.42 -43.93
N VAL A 172 -1.48 4.81 -43.18
CA VAL A 172 -2.25 3.91 -42.30
C VAL A 172 -3.47 3.39 -43.06
N GLY A 173 -3.37 2.20 -43.64
CA GLY A 173 -4.54 1.38 -43.99
C GLY A 173 -5.04 0.68 -42.73
N VAL A 174 -6.31 0.85 -42.38
CA VAL A 174 -6.88 0.40 -41.09
C VAL A 174 -7.08 -1.13 -41.06
N ASP A 175 -7.18 -1.80 -42.21
CA ASP A 175 -7.81 -3.13 -42.27
C ASP A 175 -6.88 -4.34 -42.10
N GLU A 176 -5.54 -4.22 -42.10
CA GLU A 176 -4.61 -5.34 -41.85
C GLU A 176 -3.29 -4.90 -41.21
N ILE A 177 -3.35 -4.32 -40.00
CA ILE A 177 -2.13 -4.01 -39.23
C ILE A 177 -1.72 -5.25 -38.44
N ASP A 178 -0.66 -5.93 -38.88
CA ASP A 178 0.05 -6.90 -38.04
C ASP A 178 0.65 -6.17 -36.83
N ALA A 179 0.06 -6.41 -35.66
CA ALA A 179 0.44 -5.83 -34.37
C ALA A 179 0.94 -6.91 -33.40
N ALA A 180 1.36 -8.08 -33.90
CA ALA A 180 1.76 -9.20 -33.04
C ALA A 180 2.95 -8.85 -32.12
N LEU A 181 3.86 -8.00 -32.60
CA LEU A 181 4.99 -7.52 -31.82
C LEU A 181 4.56 -6.53 -30.73
N GLU A 182 3.72 -5.56 -31.08
CA GLU A 182 3.15 -4.59 -30.14
C GLU A 182 2.33 -5.29 -29.06
N GLU A 183 1.53 -6.27 -29.44
CA GLU A 183 0.77 -7.12 -28.52
C GLU A 183 1.71 -7.84 -27.55
N ALA A 184 2.82 -8.39 -28.04
CA ALA A 184 3.81 -9.06 -27.20
C ALA A 184 4.45 -8.12 -26.18
N VAL A 185 4.84 -6.91 -26.60
CA VAL A 185 5.49 -5.93 -25.70
C VAL A 185 4.49 -5.29 -24.74
N LEU A 186 3.23 -5.08 -25.15
CA LEU A 186 2.16 -4.69 -24.25
C LEU A 186 1.93 -5.76 -23.18
N CYS A 187 1.90 -7.04 -23.56
CA CYS A 187 1.78 -8.13 -22.59
C CYS A 187 3.00 -8.22 -21.64
N ILE A 188 4.21 -7.86 -22.10
CA ILE A 188 5.38 -7.69 -21.20
C ILE A 188 5.11 -6.60 -20.17
N ALA A 189 4.58 -5.44 -20.58
CA ALA A 189 4.26 -4.36 -19.65
C ALA A 189 3.24 -4.84 -18.61
N LEU A 190 2.13 -5.44 -19.04
CA LEU A 190 1.08 -5.94 -18.14
C LEU A 190 1.57 -7.02 -17.17
N THR A 191 2.54 -7.84 -17.59
CA THR A 191 3.04 -8.98 -16.79
C THR A 191 4.19 -8.60 -15.84
N ASN A 192 5.07 -7.67 -16.22
CA ASN A 192 6.33 -7.42 -15.52
C ASN A 192 6.44 -6.01 -14.93
N ALA A 193 5.55 -5.07 -15.28
CA ALA A 193 5.60 -3.73 -14.73
C ALA A 193 5.16 -3.72 -13.27
N VAL A 194 5.79 -2.85 -12.49
CA VAL A 194 5.41 -2.53 -11.11
C VAL A 194 4.97 -1.09 -11.01
N GLU A 195 4.01 -0.85 -10.13
CA GLU A 195 3.55 0.49 -9.77
C GLU A 195 4.60 1.20 -8.93
N VAL A 196 5.02 2.37 -9.39
CA VAL A 196 5.99 3.24 -8.72
C VAL A 196 5.24 4.07 -7.68
N THR A 197 5.44 3.74 -6.41
CA THR A 197 4.84 4.43 -5.27
C THR A 197 5.88 5.19 -4.46
N VAL A 198 5.50 6.36 -3.96
CA VAL A 198 6.35 7.21 -3.11
C VAL A 198 5.57 7.57 -1.85
N ASP A 199 6.27 7.66 -0.71
CA ASP A 199 5.71 8.10 0.58
C ASP A 199 4.46 7.33 1.05
N GLY A 200 4.42 6.03 0.79
CA GLY A 200 3.49 5.12 1.49
C GLY A 200 2.07 5.03 0.95
N GLY A 201 1.78 5.48 -0.28
CA GLY A 201 0.50 5.09 -0.90
C GLY A 201 0.15 5.62 -2.28
N LYS A 202 0.69 6.77 -2.71
CA LYS A 202 0.30 7.32 -4.02
C LYS A 202 1.09 6.67 -5.16
N THR A 203 0.38 5.99 -6.05
CA THR A 203 0.95 5.50 -7.31
C THR A 203 1.20 6.68 -8.25
N LEU A 204 2.45 6.85 -8.67
CA LEU A 204 2.88 7.89 -9.59
C LEU A 204 2.95 7.40 -11.03
N GLY A 205 3.22 6.11 -11.25
CA GLY A 205 3.40 5.57 -12.58
C GLY A 205 3.73 4.09 -12.56
N VAL A 206 4.19 3.59 -13.69
CA VAL A 206 4.55 2.19 -13.91
C VAL A 206 5.97 2.11 -14.47
N ALA A 207 6.71 1.08 -14.04
CA ALA A 207 8.08 0.85 -14.49
C ALA A 207 8.40 -0.64 -14.65
N ILE A 208 9.22 -0.97 -15.64
CA ILE A 208 9.74 -2.32 -15.89
C ILE A 208 11.22 -2.34 -15.53
N PHE A 209 11.65 -3.37 -14.82
CA PHE A 209 13.04 -3.59 -14.42
C PHE A 209 13.62 -4.79 -15.19
N GLY A 210 14.94 -4.95 -15.13
CA GLY A 210 15.64 -6.07 -15.76
C GLY A 210 15.32 -7.43 -15.14
N THR A 211 15.92 -8.47 -15.72
CA THR A 211 15.83 -9.86 -15.24
C THR A 211 16.21 -10.02 -13.77
N THR A 212 17.15 -9.22 -13.26
CA THR A 212 17.52 -9.23 -11.83
C THR A 212 16.32 -9.04 -10.89
N PHE A 213 15.33 -8.22 -11.28
CA PHE A 213 14.09 -8.03 -10.52
C PHE A 213 12.92 -8.84 -11.09
N SER A 214 12.72 -8.84 -12.40
CA SER A 214 11.58 -9.51 -13.05
C SER A 214 11.61 -11.04 -12.96
N TRP A 215 12.69 -11.63 -12.45
CA TRP A 215 12.77 -13.07 -12.13
C TRP A 215 12.56 -13.37 -10.64
N ILE A 216 12.29 -12.36 -9.80
CA ILE A 216 11.88 -12.57 -8.41
C ILE A 216 10.41 -12.96 -8.40
N ASN A 217 10.12 -14.19 -8.03
CA ASN A 217 8.78 -14.77 -8.10
C ASN A 217 7.87 -14.32 -6.96
N HIS A 218 6.59 -14.62 -7.11
CA HIS A 218 5.57 -14.32 -6.12
C HIS A 218 5.55 -15.34 -4.96
N SER A 219 5.31 -14.85 -3.74
CA SER A 219 4.80 -15.63 -2.62
C SER A 219 3.76 -14.82 -1.85
N CYS A 220 2.75 -15.48 -1.27
CA CYS A 220 1.80 -14.85 -0.34
C CYS A 220 2.32 -14.79 1.11
N SER A 221 3.51 -15.35 1.33
CA SER A 221 4.32 -15.26 2.53
C SER A 221 5.75 -14.88 2.11
N PRO A 222 5.95 -13.72 1.46
CA PRO A 222 7.24 -13.36 0.88
C PRO A 222 8.32 -13.17 1.94
N ASN A 223 9.58 -13.37 1.53
CA ASN A 223 10.76 -13.13 2.37
C ASN A 223 11.47 -11.81 2.03
N ALA A 224 11.06 -11.12 0.95
CA ALA A 224 11.54 -9.81 0.56
C ALA A 224 10.40 -8.83 0.20
N CYS A 225 10.69 -7.54 0.27
CA CYS A 225 9.90 -6.46 -0.29
C CYS A 225 10.80 -5.57 -1.15
N TYR A 226 10.24 -4.53 -1.78
CA TYR A 226 11.02 -3.56 -2.53
C TYR A 226 10.55 -2.12 -2.27
N ARG A 227 11.45 -1.18 -2.55
CA ARG A 227 11.22 0.26 -2.42
C ARG A 227 11.77 1.00 -3.62
N PHE A 228 11.16 2.14 -3.94
CA PHE A 228 11.65 3.03 -4.98
C PHE A 228 12.59 4.09 -4.42
N LEU A 229 13.60 4.41 -5.21
CA LEU A 229 14.54 5.48 -4.98
C LEU A 229 14.39 6.51 -6.10
N LEU A 230 13.85 7.67 -5.74
CA LEU A 230 13.81 8.84 -6.61
C LEU A 230 15.03 9.73 -6.38
N ARG A 231 15.32 10.62 -7.32
CA ARG A 231 16.54 11.47 -7.34
C ARG A 231 16.82 12.19 -6.01
N GLU A 232 15.79 12.68 -5.32
CA GLU A 232 15.93 13.39 -4.03
C GLU A 232 16.35 12.47 -2.87
N SER A 233 15.98 11.19 -2.92
CA SER A 233 16.29 10.19 -1.89
C SER A 233 17.71 9.60 -1.99
N MET A 234 18.38 9.77 -3.15
CA MET A 234 19.68 9.17 -3.47
C MET A 234 20.85 9.74 -2.66
N GLN A 235 20.70 10.90 -2.02
CA GLN A 235 21.76 11.55 -1.24
C GLN A 235 22.11 10.81 0.07
N SER A 236 21.34 9.79 0.46
CA SER A 236 21.41 9.17 1.79
C SER A 236 21.75 7.67 1.81
N CYS A 237 21.92 7.03 0.65
CA CYS A 237 22.24 5.60 0.58
C CYS A 237 23.74 5.35 0.46
N SER A 238 24.32 4.57 1.38
CA SER A 238 25.69 4.07 1.27
C SER A 238 25.82 3.15 0.08
N SER A 239 26.71 3.49 -0.84
CA SER A 239 26.88 2.90 -2.17
C SER A 239 27.63 1.55 -2.21
N ASP A 240 27.57 0.74 -1.15
CA ASP A 240 28.53 -0.36 -0.96
C ASP A 240 27.92 -1.78 -0.95
N THR A 241 26.67 -1.94 -1.37
CA THR A 241 26.04 -3.26 -1.43
C THR A 241 26.25 -3.90 -2.79
N ARG A 242 27.03 -4.98 -2.86
CA ARG A 242 27.02 -5.90 -4.01
C ARG A 242 25.64 -6.56 -4.14
N SER A 243 25.22 -6.94 -5.35
CA SER A 243 24.03 -7.80 -5.51
C SER A 243 24.25 -9.13 -4.78
N ARG A 244 23.31 -9.51 -3.93
CA ARG A 244 23.38 -10.73 -3.09
C ARG A 244 22.49 -11.86 -3.62
N ILE A 245 22.00 -11.72 -4.84
CA ILE A 245 21.12 -12.68 -5.51
C ILE A 245 21.68 -13.11 -6.85
N VAL A 246 21.38 -14.35 -7.21
CA VAL A 246 21.80 -14.99 -8.45
C VAL A 246 20.65 -15.77 -9.07
N PRO A 247 20.58 -15.87 -10.40
CA PRO A 247 19.62 -16.77 -11.06
C PRO A 247 19.88 -18.23 -10.70
N ALA A 248 18.82 -19.02 -10.49
CA ALA A 248 18.96 -20.45 -10.14
C ALA A 248 19.49 -21.32 -11.28
N CYS A 249 19.20 -20.95 -12.53
CA CYS A 249 19.78 -21.59 -13.71
C CYS A 249 20.95 -20.73 -14.20
N GLY A 250 22.11 -21.32 -14.45
CA GLY A 250 23.31 -20.64 -14.95
C GLY A 250 23.18 -19.99 -16.34
N GLU A 251 21.96 -19.91 -16.90
CA GLU A 251 21.58 -19.18 -18.12
C GLU A 251 21.15 -17.74 -17.81
N ALA A 252 21.84 -17.06 -16.88
CA ALA A 252 21.73 -15.62 -16.85
C ALA A 252 22.20 -15.09 -18.22
N PRO A 253 21.46 -14.20 -18.92
CA PRO A 253 22.10 -13.42 -19.96
C PRO A 253 23.36 -12.79 -19.34
N PRO A 254 24.53 -12.86 -20.00
CA PRO A 254 25.77 -12.40 -19.40
C PRO A 254 25.56 -10.97 -18.87
N PRO A 255 26.16 -10.59 -17.72
CA PRO A 255 25.92 -9.29 -17.08
C PRO A 255 26.15 -8.08 -18.01
N SER A 256 26.87 -8.29 -19.11
CA SER A 256 27.00 -7.36 -20.22
C SER A 256 25.68 -6.99 -20.91
N GLN A 257 24.67 -7.86 -20.95
CA GLN A 257 23.42 -7.62 -21.68
C GLN A 257 22.46 -6.71 -20.88
N GLU A 258 22.28 -6.93 -19.57
CA GLU A 258 21.54 -5.98 -18.71
C GLU A 258 22.26 -4.63 -18.61
N SER A 259 23.59 -4.64 -18.46
CA SER A 259 24.39 -3.41 -18.42
C SER A 259 24.37 -2.64 -19.75
N GLN A 260 24.18 -3.32 -20.88
CA GLN A 260 23.97 -2.70 -22.20
C GLN A 260 22.53 -2.20 -22.40
N MET A 261 21.55 -2.80 -21.73
CA MET A 261 20.14 -2.38 -21.79
C MET A 261 19.86 -1.08 -21.03
N VAL A 262 20.69 -0.74 -20.06
CA VAL A 262 20.63 0.53 -19.34
C VAL A 262 21.45 1.58 -20.08
N LYS A 263 20.80 2.42 -20.90
CA LYS A 263 21.47 3.58 -21.50
C LYS A 263 21.82 4.62 -20.41
N PRO A 264 22.94 5.34 -20.54
CA PRO A 264 23.32 6.42 -19.60
C PRO A 264 22.27 7.54 -19.49
N ASN A 265 21.36 7.67 -20.45
CA ASN A 265 20.30 8.69 -20.44
C ASN A 265 19.12 8.35 -19.50
N TRP A 266 19.11 7.18 -18.85
CA TRP A 266 18.05 6.73 -17.95
C TRP A 266 18.42 6.73 -16.47
N GLU A 267 19.55 7.35 -16.13
CA GLU A 267 20.00 7.50 -14.75
C GLU A 267 19.03 8.29 -13.85
N LEU A 268 18.12 9.07 -14.46
CA LEU A 268 17.17 9.95 -13.76
C LEU A 268 15.85 9.29 -13.39
N GLY A 269 15.52 8.14 -13.98
CA GLY A 269 14.26 7.43 -13.74
C GLY A 269 14.19 6.76 -12.35
N PRO A 270 13.02 6.20 -11.99
CA PRO A 270 12.86 5.49 -10.72
C PRO A 270 13.80 4.28 -10.65
N LYS A 271 14.50 4.14 -9.52
CA LYS A 271 15.31 2.96 -9.21
C LYS A 271 14.62 2.10 -8.16
N LEU A 272 14.88 0.81 -8.15
CA LEU A 272 14.28 -0.13 -7.21
C LEU A 272 15.35 -0.83 -6.39
N VAL A 273 15.12 -0.95 -5.08
CA VAL A 273 15.95 -1.77 -4.19
C VAL A 273 15.09 -2.84 -3.55
N VAL A 274 15.54 -4.08 -3.64
CA VAL A 274 14.92 -5.23 -2.95
C VAL A 274 15.56 -5.37 -1.57
N ARG A 275 14.76 -5.59 -0.54
CA ARG A 275 15.19 -5.70 0.86
C ARG A 275 14.53 -6.89 1.54
N SER A 276 15.25 -7.56 2.43
CA SER A 276 14.73 -8.71 3.17
C SER A 276 13.76 -8.27 4.27
N ILE A 277 12.68 -9.02 4.45
CA ILE A 277 11.72 -8.87 5.56
C ILE A 277 11.68 -10.11 6.47
N LYS A 278 12.36 -11.18 6.06
CA LYS A 278 12.63 -12.40 6.82
C LYS A 278 14.13 -12.72 6.70
N MET A 279 14.64 -13.56 7.60
CA MET A 279 15.96 -14.18 7.39
C MET A 279 15.91 -15.04 6.13
N ILE A 280 16.95 -14.98 5.30
CA ILE A 280 17.02 -15.74 4.05
C ILE A 280 18.31 -16.56 4.05
N LYS A 281 18.19 -17.87 3.88
CA LYS A 281 19.36 -18.77 3.83
C LYS A 281 20.03 -18.72 2.47
N ALA A 282 21.34 -18.99 2.43
CA ALA A 282 22.05 -19.16 1.17
C ALA A 282 21.38 -20.25 0.30
N GLY A 283 21.13 -19.94 -0.98
CA GLY A 283 20.44 -20.80 -1.93
C GLY A 283 18.91 -20.80 -1.83
N GLU A 284 18.32 -20.11 -0.86
CA GLU A 284 16.86 -19.96 -0.75
C GLU A 284 16.30 -19.08 -1.86
N SER A 285 15.09 -19.39 -2.34
CA SER A 285 14.40 -18.60 -3.37
C SER A 285 13.96 -17.25 -2.79
N ILE A 286 14.19 -16.18 -3.55
CA ILE A 286 13.75 -14.83 -3.19
C ILE A 286 12.34 -14.62 -3.75
N SER A 287 11.45 -14.12 -2.90
CA SER A 287 10.07 -13.87 -3.29
C SER A 287 9.55 -12.55 -2.75
N VAL A 288 8.69 -11.92 -3.55
CA VAL A 288 7.95 -10.69 -3.19
C VAL A 288 6.44 -10.92 -3.34
N ALA A 289 5.63 -10.03 -2.78
CA ALA A 289 4.19 -10.05 -3.03
C ALA A 289 3.85 -9.28 -4.32
N TYR A 290 2.99 -9.86 -5.17
CA TYR A 290 2.48 -9.22 -6.40
C TYR A 290 1.04 -8.69 -6.23
N THR A 291 0.45 -9.00 -5.09
CA THR A 291 -0.94 -8.74 -4.67
C THR A 291 -0.89 -8.41 -3.17
N ASP A 292 -1.93 -7.76 -2.66
CA ASP A 292 -2.05 -7.50 -1.23
C ASP A 292 -2.19 -8.80 -0.43
N VAL A 293 -1.24 -9.00 0.50
CA VAL A 293 -1.18 -10.17 1.37
C VAL A 293 -2.15 -10.08 2.56
N LEU A 294 -2.72 -8.91 2.86
CA LEU A 294 -3.75 -8.67 3.88
C LEU A 294 -5.17 -9.01 3.36
N GLN A 295 -5.25 -9.88 2.35
CA GLN A 295 -6.51 -10.34 1.79
C GLN A 295 -6.70 -11.87 1.88
N PRO A 296 -7.95 -12.35 1.81
CA PRO A 296 -8.26 -13.77 1.76
C PRO A 296 -7.57 -14.51 0.63
N LYS A 297 -7.29 -15.81 0.83
CA LYS A 297 -6.68 -16.68 -0.18
C LYS A 297 -7.40 -16.64 -1.53
N THR A 298 -8.73 -16.65 -1.53
CA THR A 298 -9.54 -16.65 -2.75
C THR A 298 -9.37 -15.37 -3.57
N ILE A 299 -9.33 -14.21 -2.92
CA ILE A 299 -9.13 -12.91 -3.58
C ILE A 299 -7.71 -12.82 -4.16
N ARG A 300 -6.70 -13.16 -3.34
CA ARG A 300 -5.29 -13.21 -3.79
C ARG A 300 -5.11 -14.11 -5.02
N LEU A 301 -5.70 -15.30 -5.01
CA LEU A 301 -5.61 -16.22 -6.15
C LEU A 301 -6.35 -15.70 -7.39
N GLY A 302 -7.49 -15.01 -7.21
CA GLY A 302 -8.23 -14.38 -8.29
C GLY A 302 -7.43 -13.26 -8.96
N GLU A 303 -6.84 -12.36 -8.18
CA GLU A 303 -5.98 -11.28 -8.70
C GLU A 303 -4.76 -11.82 -9.45
N LEU A 304 -4.08 -12.82 -8.88
CA LEU A 304 -2.93 -13.44 -9.51
C LEU A 304 -3.29 -14.15 -10.82
N TRP A 305 -4.45 -14.80 -10.87
CA TRP A 305 -4.94 -15.41 -12.10
C TRP A 305 -5.26 -14.35 -13.14
N SER A 306 -6.04 -13.32 -12.79
CA SER A 306 -6.47 -12.25 -13.70
C SER A 306 -5.27 -11.53 -14.33
N LYS A 307 -4.32 -11.08 -13.49
CA LYS A 307 -3.18 -10.25 -13.94
C LYS A 307 -2.01 -11.08 -14.48
N TYR A 308 -1.64 -12.18 -13.82
CA TYR A 308 -0.40 -12.91 -14.12
C TYR A 308 -0.62 -14.33 -14.67
N ARG A 309 -1.86 -14.83 -14.69
CA ARG A 309 -2.25 -16.12 -15.29
C ARG A 309 -1.50 -17.32 -14.69
N PHE A 310 -1.37 -17.31 -13.36
CA PHE A 310 -0.90 -18.45 -12.57
C PHE A 310 -1.66 -18.57 -11.25
N THR A 311 -1.61 -19.75 -10.65
CA THR A 311 -2.18 -20.01 -9.31
C THR A 311 -1.06 -20.23 -8.33
N CYS A 312 -1.02 -19.43 -7.26
CA CYS A 312 0.04 -19.51 -6.25
C CYS A 312 -0.05 -20.80 -5.42
N GLN A 313 1.09 -21.47 -5.24
CA GLN A 313 1.25 -22.70 -4.45
C GLN A 313 2.24 -22.53 -3.28
N CYS A 314 2.51 -21.29 -2.85
CA CYS A 314 3.38 -21.02 -1.71
C CYS A 314 2.87 -21.69 -0.42
N GLU A 315 3.73 -21.78 0.60
CA GLU A 315 3.41 -22.43 1.88
C GLU A 315 2.08 -21.95 2.48
N ARG A 316 1.84 -20.64 2.51
CA ARG A 316 0.58 -20.06 3.00
C ARG A 316 -0.64 -20.50 2.17
N CYS A 317 -0.53 -20.53 0.84
CA CYS A 317 -1.63 -20.97 -0.03
C CYS A 317 -1.85 -22.48 0.03
N SER A 318 -0.80 -23.27 0.25
CA SER A 318 -0.84 -24.73 0.27
C SER A 318 -1.13 -25.31 1.66
N ALA A 319 -1.14 -24.47 2.71
CA ALA A 319 -1.41 -24.89 4.08
C ALA A 319 -2.77 -25.58 4.23
N SER A 320 -2.76 -26.74 4.89
CA SER A 320 -3.94 -27.50 5.29
C SER A 320 -3.69 -28.10 6.69
N PRO A 321 -4.42 -27.66 7.75
CA PRO A 321 -5.49 -26.65 7.73
C PRO A 321 -4.98 -25.24 7.35
N PRO A 322 -5.88 -24.31 6.96
CA PRO A 322 -5.51 -22.92 6.70
C PRO A 322 -4.74 -22.30 7.87
N THR A 323 -3.82 -21.40 7.55
CA THR A 323 -3.09 -20.63 8.57
C THR A 323 -4.04 -19.80 9.44
N PHE A 324 -3.60 -19.41 10.64
CA PHE A 324 -4.40 -18.51 11.50
C PHE A 324 -4.85 -17.25 10.75
N VAL A 325 -3.95 -16.63 9.98
CA VAL A 325 -4.25 -15.41 9.22
C VAL A 325 -5.32 -15.64 8.18
N ASP A 326 -5.22 -16.71 7.38
CA ASP A 326 -6.21 -16.97 6.33
C ASP A 326 -7.57 -17.39 6.92
N HIS A 327 -7.58 -18.08 8.06
CA HIS A 327 -8.80 -18.35 8.81
C HIS A 327 -9.44 -17.05 9.32
N ALA A 328 -8.67 -16.19 9.97
CA ALA A 328 -9.13 -14.95 10.57
C ALA A 328 -9.67 -13.94 9.54
N LEU A 329 -9.02 -13.83 8.37
CA LEU A 329 -9.44 -12.93 7.29
C LEU A 329 -10.77 -13.32 6.62
N GLN A 330 -11.20 -14.58 6.79
CA GLN A 330 -12.41 -15.13 6.18
C GLN A 330 -13.52 -15.45 7.20
N GLU A 331 -13.28 -15.32 8.51
CA GLU A 331 -14.18 -15.80 9.56
C GLU A 331 -15.55 -15.09 9.60
N LEU A 332 -16.62 -15.84 9.33
CA LEU A 332 -18.01 -15.38 9.41
C LEU A 332 -18.76 -16.16 10.50
N SER A 333 -19.49 -15.46 11.36
CA SER A 333 -20.35 -16.06 12.39
C SER A 333 -21.83 -15.78 12.13
N ALA A 334 -22.70 -16.78 12.25
CA ALA A 334 -24.14 -16.63 12.04
C ALA A 334 -24.88 -16.34 13.35
N PHE A 335 -25.83 -15.40 13.33
CA PHE A 335 -26.53 -14.87 14.51
C PHE A 335 -27.59 -15.81 15.12
N ASN A 336 -28.26 -16.63 14.29
CA ASN A 336 -29.46 -17.41 14.70
C ASN A 336 -29.33 -18.94 14.57
N GLY A 337 -28.12 -19.47 14.38
CA GLY A 337 -27.90 -20.92 14.37
C GLY A 337 -27.35 -21.40 15.71
N ASN A 338 -27.99 -22.41 16.33
CA ASN A 338 -27.33 -23.22 17.36
C ASN A 338 -25.96 -23.63 16.82
N SER A 339 -24.89 -23.14 17.46
CA SER A 339 -23.49 -23.41 17.09
C SER A 339 -23.11 -24.89 17.09
N ALA A 340 -24.01 -25.77 17.54
CA ALA A 340 -23.82 -27.21 17.63
C ALA A 340 -24.00 -27.99 16.32
N ASN A 341 -24.54 -27.41 15.24
CA ASN A 341 -24.82 -28.16 13.99
C ASN A 341 -24.07 -27.69 12.73
N LEU A 342 -23.09 -26.79 12.83
CA LEU A 342 -22.28 -26.38 11.66
C LEU A 342 -21.33 -27.47 11.14
N ASN A 343 -21.09 -28.53 11.93
CA ASN A 343 -20.28 -29.69 11.59
C ASN A 343 -21.06 -30.87 10.97
N SER A 344 -22.37 -30.74 10.65
CA SER A 344 -23.09 -31.85 10.01
C SER A 344 -22.92 -31.84 8.48
N ASP A 345 -22.47 -33.00 7.98
CA ASP A 345 -22.21 -33.41 6.60
C ASP A 345 -23.40 -33.25 5.64
N LYS A 346 -23.73 -32.02 5.25
CA LYS A 346 -24.48 -31.73 4.02
C LYS A 346 -23.57 -31.01 3.03
N SER A 347 -23.55 -31.53 1.79
CA SER A 347 -22.77 -31.16 0.60
C SER A 347 -21.94 -29.87 0.73
N ASN A 348 -20.60 -30.01 0.73
CA ASN A 348 -19.66 -28.88 0.75
C ASN A 348 -19.85 -27.88 -0.40
N SER A 349 -20.47 -28.28 -1.52
CA SER A 349 -20.68 -27.44 -2.70
C SER A 349 -21.70 -26.31 -2.49
N ASP A 350 -22.82 -26.59 -1.81
CA ASP A 350 -23.91 -25.60 -1.67
C ASP A 350 -23.55 -24.53 -0.62
N LYS A 351 -22.78 -24.91 0.41
CA LYS A 351 -22.26 -23.98 1.43
C LYS A 351 -21.23 -23.00 0.86
N SER A 352 -20.35 -23.45 -0.05
CA SER A 352 -19.35 -22.57 -0.68
C SER A 352 -19.99 -21.54 -1.61
N VAL A 353 -21.04 -21.92 -2.34
CA VAL A 353 -21.75 -21.01 -3.26
C VAL A 353 -22.51 -19.93 -2.49
N SER A 354 -23.18 -20.29 -1.38
CA SER A 354 -23.85 -19.31 -0.52
C SER A 354 -22.88 -18.31 0.11
N ARG A 355 -21.70 -18.76 0.58
CA ARG A 355 -20.70 -17.87 1.20
C ARG A 355 -20.07 -16.91 0.20
N ALA A 356 -19.75 -17.38 -1.01
CA ALA A 356 -19.22 -16.52 -2.08
C ALA A 356 -20.22 -15.42 -2.48
N GLN A 357 -21.52 -15.76 -2.49
CA GLN A 357 -22.57 -14.79 -2.78
C GLN A 357 -22.72 -13.73 -1.68
N VAL A 358 -22.63 -14.12 -0.41
CA VAL A 358 -22.61 -13.19 0.73
C VAL A 358 -21.40 -12.27 0.64
N ASP A 359 -20.21 -12.83 0.36
CA ASP A 359 -18.97 -12.06 0.26
C ASP A 359 -19.02 -11.03 -0.86
N LYS A 360 -19.52 -11.40 -2.07
CA LYS A 360 -19.71 -10.47 -3.19
C LYS A 360 -20.66 -9.31 -2.84
N LYS A 361 -21.76 -9.60 -2.16
CA LYS A 361 -22.71 -8.56 -1.72
C LYS A 361 -22.12 -7.65 -0.65
N LEU A 362 -21.32 -8.20 0.24
CA LEU A 362 -20.63 -7.46 1.27
C LEU A 362 -19.57 -6.52 0.68
N THR A 363 -18.77 -7.00 -0.28
CA THR A 363 -17.85 -6.16 -1.05
C THR A 363 -18.60 -5.00 -1.69
N SER A 364 -19.67 -5.26 -2.43
CA SER A 364 -20.47 -4.21 -3.07
C SER A 364 -21.05 -3.21 -2.06
N TYR A 365 -21.51 -3.66 -0.89
CA TYR A 365 -22.02 -2.76 0.14
C TYR A 365 -20.94 -1.84 0.70
N ILE A 366 -19.74 -2.37 0.99
CA ILE A 366 -18.60 -1.60 1.47
C ILE A 366 -18.14 -0.61 0.41
N ASP A 367 -17.99 -1.05 -0.84
CA ASP A 367 -17.57 -0.18 -1.95
C ASP A 367 -18.55 0.98 -2.16
N ASN A 368 -19.85 0.70 -2.07
CA ASN A 368 -20.88 1.75 -2.13
C ASN A 368 -20.76 2.73 -0.95
N ALA A 369 -20.50 2.25 0.26
CA ALA A 369 -20.29 3.11 1.42
C ALA A 369 -19.02 3.96 1.30
N ILE A 370 -17.93 3.39 0.76
CA ILE A 370 -16.68 4.11 0.51
C ILE A 370 -16.86 5.15 -0.60
N SER A 371 -17.62 4.84 -1.66
CA SER A 371 -17.94 5.78 -2.75
C SER A 371 -18.72 7.00 -2.26
N ASP A 372 -19.60 6.85 -1.26
CA ASP A 372 -20.28 7.99 -0.63
C ASP A 372 -19.27 9.02 -0.09
N TYR A 373 -18.13 8.55 0.42
CA TYR A 373 -17.07 9.41 0.94
C TYR A 373 -16.19 9.96 -0.19
N LEU A 374 -15.64 9.09 -1.04
CA LEU A 374 -14.62 9.49 -2.02
C LEU A 374 -15.18 10.30 -3.20
N THR A 375 -16.37 9.94 -3.69
CA THR A 375 -16.95 10.53 -4.91
C THR A 375 -17.99 11.59 -4.58
N ASP A 376 -18.84 11.28 -3.62
CA ASP A 376 -20.01 12.09 -3.28
C ASP A 376 -19.73 13.16 -2.22
N GLY A 377 -18.57 13.10 -1.55
CA GLY A 377 -18.22 14.03 -0.46
C GLY A 377 -19.17 13.94 0.74
N LYS A 378 -19.73 12.77 1.02
CA LYS A 378 -20.68 12.49 2.12
C LYS A 378 -20.07 11.53 3.14
N PRO A 379 -19.05 11.96 3.90
CA PRO A 379 -18.39 11.09 4.86
C PRO A 379 -19.30 10.64 6.01
N GLU A 380 -20.38 11.36 6.32
CA GLU A 380 -21.40 10.93 7.29
C GLU A 380 -22.13 9.65 6.87
N SER A 381 -22.62 9.59 5.63
CA SER A 381 -23.31 8.42 5.08
C SER A 381 -22.40 7.19 5.08
N CYS A 382 -21.13 7.37 4.71
CA CYS A 382 -20.10 6.33 4.80
C CYS A 382 -19.96 5.80 6.23
N CYS A 383 -19.83 6.69 7.23
CA CYS A 383 -19.68 6.29 8.62
C CYS A 383 -20.88 5.47 9.13
N GLU A 384 -22.11 5.93 8.86
CA GLU A 384 -23.32 5.25 9.31
C GLU A 384 -23.47 3.85 8.70
N LYS A 385 -23.25 3.72 7.38
CA LYS A 385 -23.34 2.43 6.67
C LYS A 385 -22.32 1.42 7.22
N LEU A 386 -21.06 1.84 7.35
CA LEU A 386 -19.99 0.95 7.80
C LEU A 386 -20.12 0.58 9.28
N GLU A 387 -20.58 1.49 10.14
CA GLU A 387 -20.85 1.20 11.55
C GLU A 387 -21.94 0.18 11.76
N ASN A 388 -23.05 0.35 11.04
CA ASN A 388 -24.15 -0.58 11.06
C ASN A 388 -23.67 -1.98 10.64
N LEU A 389 -22.83 -2.05 9.60
CA LEU A 389 -22.24 -3.31 9.15
C LEU A 389 -21.38 -3.98 10.23
N VAL A 390 -20.42 -3.26 10.83
CA VAL A 390 -19.50 -3.87 11.82
C VAL A 390 -20.18 -4.20 13.15
N THR A 391 -21.30 -3.54 13.47
CA THR A 391 -22.01 -3.73 14.75
C THR A 391 -23.17 -4.70 14.65
N LEU A 392 -24.10 -4.44 13.72
CA LEU A 392 -25.34 -5.20 13.58
C LEU A 392 -25.15 -6.43 12.70
N GLY A 393 -24.03 -6.48 11.96
CA GLY A 393 -23.78 -7.52 10.97
C GLY A 393 -24.55 -7.28 9.67
N PHE A 394 -24.34 -8.18 8.72
CA PHE A 394 -24.96 -8.18 7.41
C PHE A 394 -26.18 -9.12 7.41
N GLY A 395 -27.40 -8.62 7.18
CA GLY A 395 -28.64 -9.41 7.33
C GLY A 395 -29.88 -8.83 6.62
N ASP A 396 -31.08 -9.33 7.00
CA ASP A 396 -32.39 -9.15 6.33
C ASP A 396 -32.76 -7.71 5.91
N SER A 397 -32.36 -6.69 6.66
CA SER A 397 -32.64 -5.29 6.31
C SER A 397 -31.87 -4.79 5.06
N LEU A 398 -30.81 -5.50 4.66
CA LEU A 398 -29.93 -5.14 3.54
C LEU A 398 -30.01 -6.14 2.37
N MET A 399 -30.72 -7.26 2.54
CA MET A 399 -30.72 -8.41 1.62
C MET A 399 -32.02 -8.63 0.84
N GLY A 400 -33.07 -7.83 1.12
CA GLY A 400 -34.43 -8.07 0.61
C GLY A 400 -35.12 -9.21 1.39
N GLU A 401 -36.47 -9.25 1.35
CA GLU A 401 -37.38 -9.96 2.28
C GLU A 401 -37.24 -11.50 2.43
N HIS A 402 -36.14 -12.14 2.02
CA HIS A 402 -36.02 -13.61 1.96
C HIS A 402 -34.70 -14.21 2.49
N SER A 403 -34.02 -13.64 3.51
CA SER A 403 -32.77 -14.22 4.03
C SER A 403 -32.72 -14.37 5.56
N GLU A 404 -33.18 -15.52 6.08
CA GLU A 404 -33.26 -15.87 7.52
C GLU A 404 -31.95 -15.81 8.35
N ALA A 405 -30.78 -15.57 7.74
CA ALA A 405 -29.49 -15.54 8.41
C ALA A 405 -28.81 -14.17 8.35
N SER A 406 -28.55 -13.57 9.53
CA SER A 406 -27.61 -12.45 9.68
C SER A 406 -26.21 -12.95 10.04
N PHE A 407 -25.20 -12.36 9.41
CA PHE A 407 -23.80 -12.69 9.55
C PHE A 407 -23.04 -11.57 10.26
N ARG A 408 -22.26 -11.90 11.28
CA ARG A 408 -21.35 -10.97 11.93
C ARG A 408 -19.91 -11.26 11.49
N LEU A 409 -19.23 -10.20 11.06
CA LEU A 409 -17.83 -10.23 10.67
C LEU A 409 -16.95 -10.35 11.91
N GLY A 410 -15.93 -11.21 11.84
CA GLY A 410 -14.86 -11.22 12.85
C GLY A 410 -14.07 -9.91 12.84
N LEU A 411 -13.40 -9.61 13.96
CA LEU A 411 -12.57 -8.40 14.10
C LEU A 411 -11.42 -8.34 13.08
N PHE A 412 -10.90 -9.51 12.70
CA PHE A 412 -9.81 -9.65 11.74
C PHE A 412 -10.29 -9.93 10.32
N HIS A 413 -11.61 -10.01 10.09
CA HIS A 413 -12.15 -10.29 8.77
C HIS A 413 -11.72 -9.19 7.80
N HIS A 414 -11.34 -9.53 6.57
CA HIS A 414 -10.80 -8.54 5.62
C HIS A 414 -11.75 -7.36 5.38
N HIS A 415 -13.06 -7.62 5.24
CA HIS A 415 -14.10 -6.57 5.19
C HIS A 415 -14.17 -5.69 6.44
N SER A 416 -13.92 -6.23 7.63
CA SER A 416 -13.82 -5.42 8.86
C SER A 416 -12.60 -4.50 8.81
N LEU A 417 -11.45 -5.00 8.35
CA LEU A 417 -10.23 -4.19 8.21
C LEU A 417 -10.42 -3.05 7.20
N ASN A 418 -11.07 -3.33 6.07
CA ASN A 418 -11.44 -2.32 5.06
C ASN A 418 -12.40 -1.28 5.66
N ALA A 419 -13.43 -1.72 6.40
CA ALA A 419 -14.36 -0.84 7.07
C ALA A 419 -13.66 0.05 8.11
N TYR A 420 -12.74 -0.49 8.93
CA TYR A 420 -11.97 0.30 9.90
C TYR A 420 -11.10 1.35 9.23
N THR A 421 -10.46 0.99 8.11
CA THR A 421 -9.65 1.91 7.31
C THR A 421 -10.50 3.07 6.78
N ALA A 422 -11.65 2.75 6.17
CA ALA A 422 -12.57 3.76 5.66
C ALA A 422 -13.17 4.64 6.76
N LEU A 423 -13.59 4.04 7.88
CA LEU A 423 -14.12 4.75 9.05
C LEU A 423 -13.09 5.70 9.66
N ALA A 424 -11.85 5.26 9.81
CA ALA A 424 -10.76 6.11 10.31
C ALA A 424 -10.59 7.37 9.44
N SER A 425 -10.57 7.20 8.12
CA SER A 425 -10.42 8.29 7.15
C SER A 425 -11.65 9.21 7.07
N ALA A 426 -12.85 8.63 6.97
CA ALA A 426 -14.10 9.38 6.87
C ALA A 426 -14.33 10.24 8.13
N TYR A 427 -14.08 9.71 9.32
CA TYR A 427 -14.18 10.49 10.56
C TYR A 427 -13.15 11.61 10.65
N LYS A 428 -11.92 11.39 10.15
CA LYS A 428 -10.90 12.43 10.07
C LYS A 428 -11.35 13.56 9.14
N ALA A 429 -11.89 13.22 7.96
CA ALA A 429 -12.43 14.18 7.01
C ALA A 429 -13.58 15.00 7.62
N ARG A 430 -14.56 14.36 8.27
CA ARG A 430 -15.65 15.06 8.99
C ARG A 430 -15.14 16.04 10.03
N SER A 431 -14.12 15.64 10.80
CA SER A 431 -13.51 16.52 11.78
C SER A 431 -12.92 17.77 11.11
N SER A 432 -12.24 17.62 9.99
CA SER A 432 -11.66 18.74 9.25
C SER A 432 -12.73 19.65 8.64
N GLU A 433 -13.79 19.08 8.05
CA GLU A 433 -14.93 19.83 7.49
C GLU A 433 -15.65 20.67 8.53
N LEU A 434 -15.90 20.12 9.72
CA LEU A 434 -16.52 20.84 10.84
C LEU A 434 -15.65 22.00 11.33
N LEU A 435 -14.32 21.83 11.34
CA LEU A 435 -13.38 22.89 11.70
C LEU A 435 -13.29 23.98 10.63
N ALA A 436 -13.52 23.64 9.35
CA ALA A 436 -13.55 24.58 8.24
C ALA A 436 -14.86 25.38 8.14
N SER A 437 -15.99 24.79 8.57
CA SER A 437 -17.34 25.30 8.28
C SER A 437 -17.81 26.46 9.17
N ASP A 438 -17.25 26.68 10.36
CA ASP A 438 -17.35 27.95 11.13
C ASP A 438 -16.44 27.88 12.39
N PRO A 439 -15.32 28.63 12.47
CA PRO A 439 -14.37 28.56 13.58
C PRO A 439 -14.87 29.19 14.89
N LEU A 440 -16.05 29.82 14.92
CA LEU A 440 -16.59 30.49 16.11
C LEU A 440 -17.65 29.69 16.86
N LEU A 441 -18.20 28.63 16.26
CA LEU A 441 -19.25 27.84 16.89
C LEU A 441 -18.66 26.73 17.77
N ASP A 442 -18.72 26.90 19.09
CA ASP A 442 -18.18 25.91 20.04
C ASP A 442 -18.83 24.51 19.91
N SER A 443 -20.05 24.41 19.38
CA SER A 443 -20.69 23.12 19.09
C SER A 443 -19.99 22.37 17.94
N HIS A 444 -19.56 23.04 16.87
CA HIS A 444 -18.82 22.41 15.77
C HIS A 444 -17.45 21.93 16.24
N LYS A 445 -16.76 22.70 17.10
CA LYS A 445 -15.48 22.27 17.68
C LYS A 445 -15.64 21.08 18.61
N PHE A 446 -16.71 21.05 19.42
CA PHE A 446 -17.04 19.92 20.27
C PHE A 446 -17.30 18.66 19.43
N GLU A 447 -18.08 18.76 18.36
CA GLU A 447 -18.36 17.63 17.47
C GLU A 447 -17.11 17.18 16.71
N ALA A 448 -16.29 18.11 16.21
CA ALA A 448 -15.01 17.80 15.58
C ALA A 448 -14.07 17.03 16.52
N PHE A 449 -14.04 17.39 17.81
CA PHE A 449 -13.27 16.64 18.81
C PHE A 449 -13.76 15.20 18.95
N HIS A 450 -15.08 14.98 18.91
CA HIS A 450 -15.66 13.64 18.92
C HIS A 450 -15.36 12.85 17.65
N MET A 451 -15.45 13.47 16.46
CA MET A 451 -15.09 12.85 15.19
C MET A 451 -13.62 12.44 15.17
N SER A 452 -12.71 13.32 15.59
CA SER A 452 -11.27 13.02 15.72
C SER A 452 -11.02 11.81 16.63
N ARG A 453 -11.71 11.70 17.77
CA ARG A 453 -11.56 10.56 18.68
C ARG A 453 -12.05 9.25 18.08
N ARG A 454 -13.16 9.27 17.33
CA ARG A 454 -13.67 8.07 16.63
C ARG A 454 -12.70 7.61 15.56
N SER A 455 -12.19 8.54 14.75
CA SER A 455 -11.14 8.28 13.76
C SER A 455 -9.96 7.55 14.40
N ILE A 456 -9.41 8.11 15.49
CA ILE A 456 -8.28 7.53 16.22
C ILE A 456 -8.60 6.15 16.78
N ALA A 457 -9.81 5.94 17.31
CA ALA A 457 -10.19 4.66 17.88
C ALA A 457 -10.19 3.55 16.82
N TYR A 458 -10.69 3.84 15.61
CA TYR A 458 -10.61 2.90 14.48
C TYR A 458 -9.18 2.72 13.96
N SER A 459 -8.37 3.79 13.87
CA SER A 459 -6.95 3.65 13.49
C SER A 459 -6.17 2.77 14.46
N LEU A 460 -6.41 2.92 15.77
CA LEU A 460 -5.73 2.12 16.80
C LEU A 460 -6.19 0.66 16.76
N LEU A 461 -7.49 0.41 16.58
CA LEU A 461 -8.04 -0.93 16.41
C LEU A 461 -7.47 -1.63 15.17
N LEU A 462 -7.40 -0.92 14.04
CA LEU A 462 -6.83 -1.43 12.80
C LEU A 462 -5.34 -1.77 12.96
N ALA A 463 -4.58 -0.90 13.63
CA ALA A 463 -3.17 -1.14 13.92
C ALA A 463 -2.98 -2.39 14.81
N GLY A 464 -3.74 -2.51 15.89
CA GLY A 464 -3.68 -3.69 16.76
C GLY A 464 -4.12 -4.97 16.06
N ALA A 465 -5.24 -4.93 15.33
CA ALA A 465 -5.78 -6.10 14.63
C ALA A 465 -4.80 -6.61 13.56
N THR A 466 -4.23 -5.72 12.76
CA THR A 466 -3.23 -6.07 11.76
C THR A 466 -1.93 -6.54 12.41
N HIS A 467 -1.54 -5.94 13.53
CA HIS A 467 -0.37 -6.38 14.28
C HIS A 467 -0.53 -7.83 14.79
N GLN A 468 -1.71 -8.20 15.28
CA GLN A 468 -1.99 -9.57 15.69
C GLN A 468 -1.85 -10.57 14.54
N LEU A 469 -2.27 -10.19 13.32
CA LEU A 469 -2.06 -10.98 12.12
C LEU A 469 -0.56 -11.06 11.76
N PHE A 470 0.16 -9.95 11.86
CA PHE A 470 1.61 -9.87 11.63
C PHE A 470 2.42 -10.78 12.56
N LEU A 471 2.03 -10.95 13.83
CA LEU A 471 2.68 -11.88 14.74
C LEU A 471 2.59 -13.35 14.27
N SER A 472 1.60 -13.68 13.44
CA SER A 472 1.41 -15.03 12.87
C SER A 472 1.97 -15.15 11.45
N GLU A 473 2.02 -14.06 10.69
CA GLU A 473 2.63 -13.97 9.36
C GLU A 473 3.46 -12.69 9.25
N SER A 474 4.78 -12.84 9.42
CA SER A 474 5.70 -11.71 9.46
C SER A 474 5.78 -10.93 8.14
N SER A 475 5.32 -11.50 7.00
CA SER A 475 5.25 -10.75 5.75
C SER A 475 4.24 -9.58 5.77
N LEU A 476 3.38 -9.50 6.78
CA LEU A 476 2.45 -8.37 6.99
C LEU A 476 3.11 -7.14 7.63
N ILE A 477 4.45 -7.14 7.80
CA ILE A 477 5.22 -6.05 8.42
C ILE A 477 4.94 -4.67 7.81
N VAL A 478 4.78 -4.59 6.49
CA VAL A 478 4.50 -3.32 5.78
C VAL A 478 3.16 -2.73 6.24
N HIS A 479 2.11 -3.56 6.32
CA HIS A 479 0.79 -3.14 6.78
C HIS A 479 0.81 -2.74 8.25
N ALA A 480 1.45 -3.55 9.11
CA ALA A 480 1.60 -3.23 10.52
C ALA A 480 2.34 -1.90 10.72
N ALA A 481 3.43 -1.67 9.98
CA ALA A 481 4.20 -0.43 10.03
C ALA A 481 3.35 0.78 9.64
N SER A 482 2.62 0.69 8.53
CA SER A 482 1.75 1.76 8.03
C SER A 482 0.64 2.10 9.02
N PHE A 483 -0.08 1.10 9.54
CA PHE A 483 -1.19 1.34 10.47
C PHE A 483 -0.74 1.86 11.83
N TRP A 484 0.39 1.38 12.37
CA TRP A 484 0.97 1.97 13.59
C TRP A 484 1.39 3.43 13.39
N THR A 485 1.98 3.74 12.25
CA THR A 485 2.37 5.11 11.89
C THR A 485 1.12 6.00 11.80
N SER A 486 0.10 5.59 11.06
CA SER A 486 -1.16 6.32 10.90
C SER A 486 -1.91 6.53 12.22
N ALA A 487 -1.95 5.51 13.09
CA ALA A 487 -2.52 5.63 14.44
C ALA A 487 -1.73 6.65 15.28
N GLY A 488 -0.39 6.59 15.23
CA GLY A 488 0.50 7.53 15.90
C GLY A 488 0.29 8.97 15.43
N GLU A 489 0.20 9.21 14.12
CA GLU A 489 -0.08 10.52 13.52
C GLU A 489 -1.40 11.09 14.02
N SER A 490 -2.46 10.28 13.99
CA SER A 490 -3.80 10.69 14.39
C SER A 490 -3.85 11.03 15.89
N LEU A 491 -3.23 10.22 16.74
CA LEU A 491 -3.09 10.47 18.18
C LEU A 491 -2.34 11.78 18.47
N LEU A 492 -1.20 11.99 17.81
CA LEU A 492 -0.40 13.21 17.98
C LEU A 492 -1.13 14.45 17.46
N GLY A 493 -1.85 14.32 16.35
CA GLY A 493 -2.71 15.37 15.80
C GLY A 493 -3.75 15.83 16.81
N LEU A 494 -4.47 14.89 17.44
CA LEU A 494 -5.43 15.21 18.49
C LEU A 494 -4.73 15.78 19.74
N ALA A 495 -3.65 15.18 20.22
CA ALA A 495 -2.93 15.65 21.41
C ALA A 495 -2.45 17.11 21.27
N ARG A 496 -2.07 17.52 20.05
CA ARG A 496 -1.63 18.89 19.73
C ARG A 496 -2.78 19.85 19.43
N SER A 497 -3.98 19.33 19.20
CA SER A 497 -5.15 20.13 18.85
C SER A 497 -5.51 21.17 19.92
N SER A 498 -5.92 22.35 19.48
CA SER A 498 -6.49 23.40 20.35
C SER A 498 -7.85 23.02 20.93
N LEU A 499 -8.50 21.97 20.41
CA LEU A 499 -9.80 21.48 20.87
C LEU A 499 -9.81 21.07 22.36
N TRP A 500 -8.66 20.67 22.91
CA TRP A 500 -8.54 20.38 24.35
C TRP A 500 -8.86 21.57 25.25
N LYS A 501 -8.73 22.81 24.75
CA LYS A 501 -9.05 24.03 25.51
C LYS A 501 -10.52 24.09 25.92
N LEU A 502 -11.42 23.48 25.16
CA LEU A 502 -12.86 23.41 25.47
C LEU A 502 -13.14 22.65 26.76
N PHE A 503 -12.25 21.74 27.16
CA PHE A 503 -12.50 20.82 28.27
C PHE A 503 -11.62 21.09 29.49
N ILE A 504 -10.40 21.60 29.27
CA ILE A 504 -9.36 21.69 30.31
C ILE A 504 -9.04 23.16 30.70
N GLY A 505 -9.52 24.14 29.92
CA GLY A 505 -9.26 25.57 30.13
C GLY A 505 -7.82 26.01 29.78
N ASP A 506 -7.57 27.31 29.76
CA ASP A 506 -6.34 27.94 29.24
C ASP A 506 -5.14 27.95 30.22
N LYS A 507 -5.16 27.12 31.28
CA LYS A 507 -4.07 27.15 32.27
C LYS A 507 -2.80 26.53 31.69
N PRO A 508 -1.68 27.29 31.57
CA PRO A 508 -0.43 26.79 31.00
C PRO A 508 -0.02 25.52 31.73
N VAL A 509 0.51 24.56 30.97
CA VAL A 509 1.16 23.39 31.55
C VAL A 509 2.43 23.91 32.22
N GLU A 510 2.42 24.06 33.55
CA GLU A 510 3.66 24.23 34.32
C GLU A 510 4.48 22.95 34.13
N ARG A 511 5.42 22.96 33.17
CA ARG A 511 6.44 21.91 33.09
C ARG A 511 7.49 22.20 34.14
N ASN A 512 7.61 21.29 35.12
CA ASN A 512 8.85 21.13 35.85
C ASN A 512 9.93 20.65 34.87
N PRO A 513 11.04 21.37 34.64
CA PRO A 513 12.08 20.98 33.69
C PRO A 513 12.92 19.76 34.11
N ALA A 514 12.62 19.14 35.26
CA ALA A 514 13.52 18.23 35.97
C ALA A 514 13.05 16.76 36.09
N SER A 515 11.94 16.35 35.48
CA SER A 515 11.57 14.93 35.37
C SER A 515 11.86 14.43 33.96
N ASN A 516 13.04 13.85 33.79
CA ASN A 516 13.53 13.22 32.56
C ASN A 516 12.58 12.12 32.04
N GLY A 517 12.30 12.14 30.73
CA GLY A 517 11.63 11.08 29.97
C GLY A 517 10.40 11.55 29.18
N LEU A 518 10.37 11.32 27.85
CA LEU A 518 9.15 11.48 27.01
C LEU A 518 7.99 10.56 27.46
N CYS A 519 8.33 9.52 28.23
CA CYS A 519 7.49 8.50 28.81
C CYS A 519 8.07 8.19 30.20
N SER A 520 7.24 7.79 31.16
CA SER A 520 7.71 7.21 32.43
C SER A 520 8.37 5.82 32.24
N CYS A 521 8.37 5.29 31.02
CA CYS A 521 9.01 4.04 30.65
C CYS A 521 10.48 4.28 30.28
N SER A 522 11.37 3.56 30.96
CA SER A 522 12.84 3.57 30.76
C SER A 522 13.29 3.18 29.34
N PHE A 523 12.38 2.58 28.56
CA PHE A 523 12.65 2.10 27.21
C PHE A 523 12.98 3.24 26.23
N MET A 524 12.34 4.40 26.34
CA MET A 524 12.52 5.51 25.38
C MET A 524 13.92 6.12 25.41
N ASP A 525 14.54 6.21 26.59
CA ASP A 525 15.91 6.70 26.75
C ASP A 525 16.92 5.66 26.24
N ASN A 526 16.64 4.37 26.45
CA ASN A 526 17.44 3.27 25.94
C ASN A 526 17.34 3.13 24.41
N PHE A 527 16.16 3.34 23.82
CA PHE A 527 15.94 3.23 22.38
C PHE A 527 16.75 4.28 21.61
N LYS A 528 16.83 5.52 22.07
CA LYS A 528 17.66 6.58 21.46
C LYS A 528 19.15 6.20 21.41
N ILE A 529 19.63 5.49 22.43
CA ILE A 529 21.02 5.03 22.52
C ILE A 529 21.23 3.79 21.63
N LYS A 530 20.30 2.83 21.66
CA LYS A 530 20.35 1.59 20.86
C LYS A 530 20.13 1.84 19.35
N HIS A 531 19.35 2.84 18.95
CA HIS A 531 19.08 3.19 17.54
C HIS A 531 20.32 3.58 16.75
N ARG A 532 21.33 4.20 17.38
CA ARG A 532 22.62 4.47 16.71
C ARG A 532 23.45 3.21 16.45
N VAL A 533 23.10 2.09 17.09
CA VAL A 533 23.87 0.83 17.11
C VAL A 533 23.18 -0.28 16.29
N PHE A 534 21.88 -0.16 15.99
CA PHE A 534 21.08 -1.15 15.25
C PHE A 534 21.50 -1.38 13.78
N ASN A 535 22.48 -0.63 13.26
CA ASN A 535 23.14 -0.93 11.98
C ASN A 535 24.07 -2.17 12.04
N SER A 536 24.13 -2.90 13.16
CA SER A 536 24.92 -4.12 13.29
C SER A 536 24.11 -5.26 13.93
N GLN A 537 24.12 -6.39 13.22
CA GLN A 537 23.35 -7.62 13.37
C GLN A 537 23.09 -8.12 14.81
N VAL A 538 22.04 -8.94 14.94
CA VAL A 538 21.96 -10.26 15.60
C VAL A 538 20.49 -10.54 15.91
N GLU A 539 20.04 -11.71 15.45
CA GLU A 539 18.76 -12.36 15.68
C GLU A 539 18.36 -12.35 17.17
N GLY A 540 17.08 -12.13 17.49
CA GLY A 540 16.57 -11.94 18.85
C GLY A 540 16.38 -10.48 19.28
N LYS A 541 17.11 -9.52 18.69
CA LYS A 541 16.90 -8.09 18.94
C LYS A 541 15.58 -7.59 18.37
N PHE A 542 15.12 -8.12 17.23
CA PHE A 542 13.89 -7.63 16.59
C PHE A 542 12.64 -7.98 17.39
N GLU A 543 12.48 -9.23 17.81
CA GLU A 543 11.34 -9.63 18.63
C GLU A 543 11.37 -8.99 20.02
N GLU A 544 12.55 -8.84 20.62
CA GLU A 544 12.72 -8.18 21.93
C GLU A 544 12.28 -6.71 21.86
N VAL A 545 12.82 -5.94 20.91
CA VAL A 545 12.47 -4.51 20.74
C VAL A 545 10.98 -4.36 20.41
N SER A 546 10.44 -5.22 19.54
CA SER A 546 9.02 -5.19 19.20
C SER A 546 8.13 -5.44 20.42
N ARG A 547 8.51 -6.40 21.27
CA ARG A 547 7.80 -6.69 22.52
C ARG A 547 7.86 -5.52 23.50
N GLU A 548 9.02 -4.90 23.68
CA GLU A 548 9.17 -3.73 24.56
C GLU A 548 8.28 -2.56 24.10
N PHE A 549 8.18 -2.31 22.78
CA PHE A 549 7.24 -1.33 22.24
C PHE A 549 5.79 -1.69 22.53
N LEU A 550 5.39 -2.93 22.26
CA LEU A 550 4.02 -3.40 22.44
C LEU A 550 3.59 -3.36 23.90
N ASP A 551 4.46 -3.75 24.83
CA ASP A 551 4.17 -3.67 26.26
C ASP A 551 3.88 -2.23 26.69
N CYS A 552 4.66 -1.26 26.18
CA CYS A 552 4.40 0.16 26.42
C CYS A 552 3.08 0.60 25.80
N ILE A 553 2.86 0.28 24.51
CA ILE A 553 1.66 0.64 23.77
C ILE A 553 0.41 0.07 24.44
N SER A 554 0.38 -1.20 24.79
CA SER A 554 -0.75 -1.87 25.47
C SER A 554 -1.03 -1.23 26.83
N ASN A 555 0.01 -0.98 27.64
CA ASN A 555 -0.16 -0.36 28.95
C ASN A 555 -0.75 1.05 28.89
N ILE A 556 -0.31 1.88 27.93
CA ILE A 556 -0.85 3.23 27.73
C ILE A 556 -2.25 3.15 27.09
N SER A 557 -2.46 2.26 26.12
CA SER A 557 -3.73 2.05 25.43
C SER A 557 -4.88 1.77 26.38
N ARG A 558 -4.68 0.95 27.43
CA ARG A 558 -5.72 0.69 28.44
C ARG A 558 -6.22 1.95 29.16
N ARG A 559 -5.36 2.95 29.36
CA ARG A 559 -5.74 4.25 29.96
C ARG A 559 -6.46 5.13 28.95
N VAL A 560 -5.98 5.14 27.71
CA VAL A 560 -6.47 6.00 26.62
C VAL A 560 -7.77 5.47 26.01
N TRP A 561 -7.98 4.15 25.93
CA TRP A 561 -9.07 3.53 25.18
C TRP A 561 -10.45 3.99 25.64
N SER A 562 -10.67 3.99 26.96
CA SER A 562 -11.92 4.49 27.56
C SER A 562 -12.18 5.97 27.21
N CYS A 563 -11.11 6.76 27.04
CA CYS A 563 -11.19 8.16 26.65
C CYS A 563 -11.58 8.26 25.18
N LEU A 564 -11.00 7.45 24.29
CA LEU A 564 -11.31 7.47 22.87
C LEU A 564 -12.75 7.06 22.57
N ILE A 565 -13.25 5.99 23.18
CA ILE A 565 -14.58 5.44 22.88
C ILE A 565 -15.74 6.07 23.68
N HIS A 566 -15.46 7.03 24.58
CA HIS A 566 -16.50 7.63 25.41
C HIS A 566 -17.60 8.30 24.56
N GLY A 567 -18.87 7.98 24.87
CA GLY A 567 -20.04 8.46 24.12
C GLY A 567 -20.36 7.66 22.86
N TYR A 568 -19.55 6.65 22.54
CA TYR A 568 -19.70 5.86 21.32
C TYR A 568 -19.91 4.39 21.68
N HIS A 569 -20.90 3.74 21.07
CA HIS A 569 -21.43 2.46 21.55
C HIS A 569 -20.85 1.27 20.80
N HIS A 570 -20.58 1.42 19.50
CA HIS A 570 -20.05 0.36 18.64
C HIS A 570 -18.71 -0.22 19.12
N LEU A 571 -17.81 0.62 19.63
CA LEU A 571 -16.48 0.20 20.10
C LEU A 571 -16.44 -0.24 21.58
N LYS A 572 -17.55 -0.15 22.32
CA LYS A 572 -17.57 -0.57 23.73
C LYS A 572 -17.46 -2.07 23.93
N GLU A 573 -17.73 -2.85 22.89
CA GLU A 573 -17.58 -4.31 22.93
C GLU A 573 -16.12 -4.77 22.89
N ILE A 574 -15.20 -3.86 22.51
CA ILE A 574 -13.77 -4.14 22.43
C ILE A 574 -13.12 -3.76 23.76
N GLU A 575 -12.60 -4.76 24.46
CA GLU A 575 -11.98 -4.58 25.78
C GLU A 575 -10.61 -3.90 25.69
N ASP A 576 -9.79 -4.35 24.74
CA ASP A 576 -8.45 -3.82 24.46
C ASP A 576 -8.24 -3.82 22.93
N PRO A 577 -7.85 -2.68 22.32
CA PRO A 577 -7.65 -2.58 20.88
C PRO A 577 -6.28 -3.10 20.41
N VAL A 578 -5.39 -3.50 21.31
CA VAL A 578 -4.02 -3.96 21.00
C VAL A 578 -3.79 -5.40 21.47
N ASP A 579 -4.24 -5.75 22.68
CA ASP A 579 -4.13 -7.11 23.23
C ASP A 579 -5.43 -7.89 23.03
N PHE A 580 -5.45 -8.84 22.09
CA PHE A 580 -6.63 -9.65 21.78
C PHE A 580 -6.73 -10.95 22.58
N SER A 581 -5.95 -11.11 23.65
CA SER A 581 -5.98 -12.32 24.49
C SER A 581 -7.36 -12.60 25.13
N TRP A 582 -8.18 -11.56 25.30
CA TRP A 582 -9.56 -11.66 25.79
C TRP A 582 -10.50 -12.43 24.85
N LEU A 583 -10.18 -12.57 23.56
CA LEU A 583 -10.96 -13.39 22.62
C LEU A 583 -10.88 -14.89 22.95
N GLN A 584 -9.75 -15.36 23.50
CA GLN A 584 -9.57 -16.76 23.86
C GLN A 584 -10.28 -17.12 25.18
N ALA A 585 -10.51 -16.14 26.05
CA ALA A 585 -11.13 -16.32 27.36
C ALA A 585 -12.66 -16.48 27.29
N ARG A 586 -13.30 -16.17 26.16
CA ARG A 586 -14.76 -16.21 25.98
C ARG A 586 -15.15 -17.18 24.87
N ASN A 587 -15.69 -18.33 25.25
CA ASN A 587 -16.44 -19.19 24.33
C ASN A 587 -17.76 -18.48 23.91
N GLY A 588 -17.69 -17.67 22.85
CA GLY A 588 -18.83 -17.07 22.16
C GLY A 588 -19.16 -15.60 22.54
N PRO A 589 -19.61 -14.76 21.59
CA PRO A 589 -20.03 -13.40 21.87
C PRO A 589 -21.47 -13.40 22.40
N ARG A 590 -21.63 -13.34 23.73
CA ARG A 590 -22.91 -13.02 24.37
C ARG A 590 -22.69 -11.92 25.38
N PHE A 591 -22.97 -10.66 25.03
CA PHE A 591 -22.86 -9.60 26.05
C PHE A 591 -24.00 -8.60 25.98
N ALA A 592 -24.62 -8.43 27.15
CA ALA A 592 -25.76 -7.58 27.42
C ALA A 592 -25.30 -6.12 27.64
N ILE A 593 -26.06 -5.20 27.06
CA ILE A 593 -25.85 -3.75 27.13
C ILE A 593 -26.21 -3.26 28.54
N LYS A 594 -25.26 -2.63 29.26
CA LYS A 594 -25.57 -1.78 30.43
C LYS A 594 -25.21 -0.32 30.13
N PHE A 595 -26.23 0.52 30.17
CA PHE A 595 -26.16 1.96 29.93
C PHE A 595 -25.67 2.70 31.17
N THR A 596 -24.68 3.58 30.98
CA THR A 596 -24.48 4.74 31.86
C THR A 596 -24.12 5.95 31.01
N SER A 597 -25.09 6.84 30.81
CA SER A 597 -24.94 8.14 30.15
C SER A 597 -24.44 9.20 31.14
N LYS A 598 -23.20 9.05 31.63
CA LYS A 598 -22.56 10.13 32.39
C LYS A 598 -21.61 10.89 31.47
N THR A 599 -21.74 12.21 31.45
CA THR A 599 -20.77 13.14 30.84
C THR A 599 -19.40 12.90 31.47
N ARG A 600 -18.42 12.41 30.69
CA ARG A 600 -17.02 12.30 31.14
C ARG A 600 -16.38 13.68 31.10
N GLN A 601 -15.71 14.04 32.18
CA GLN A 601 -14.82 15.19 32.23
C GLN A 601 -13.44 14.76 31.71
N TYR A 602 -12.94 15.42 30.65
CA TYR A 602 -11.60 15.17 30.14
C TYR A 602 -10.56 15.93 30.98
N THR A 603 -9.43 15.28 31.21
CA THR A 603 -8.37 15.76 32.11
C THR A 603 -7.08 16.07 31.36
N LYS A 604 -6.16 16.82 31.99
CA LYS A 604 -4.79 17.00 31.48
C LYS A 604 -4.07 15.66 31.28
N GLN A 605 -4.32 14.71 32.18
CA GLN A 605 -3.76 13.36 32.11
C GLN A 605 -4.24 12.62 30.86
N ASP A 606 -5.51 12.72 30.48
CA ASP A 606 -6.01 12.10 29.24
C ASP A 606 -5.25 12.61 28.01
N ARG A 607 -4.98 13.92 27.94
CA ARG A 607 -4.21 14.53 26.84
C ARG A 607 -2.75 14.05 26.82
N GLU A 608 -2.13 13.93 27.99
CA GLU A 608 -0.75 13.45 28.13
C GLU A 608 -0.62 11.97 27.76
N ASP A 609 -1.56 11.12 28.19
CA ASP A 609 -1.58 9.70 27.83
C ASP A 609 -1.82 9.52 26.32
N VAL A 610 -2.72 10.30 25.69
CA VAL A 610 -2.93 10.30 24.23
C VAL A 610 -1.65 10.70 23.50
N PHE A 611 -0.95 11.72 23.99
CA PHE A 611 0.34 12.15 23.42
C PHE A 611 1.39 11.05 23.52
N GLN A 612 1.55 10.44 24.70
CA GLN A 612 2.52 9.37 24.92
C GLN A 612 2.23 8.16 24.02
N LEU A 613 0.97 7.74 23.93
CA LEU A 613 0.58 6.64 23.05
C LEU A 613 0.91 6.97 21.59
N GLY A 614 0.62 8.20 21.13
CA GLY A 614 0.93 8.65 19.78
C GLY A 614 2.42 8.57 19.45
N VAL A 615 3.30 8.97 20.39
CA VAL A 615 4.75 8.83 20.24
C VAL A 615 5.17 7.36 20.10
N HIS A 616 4.65 6.48 20.97
CA HIS A 616 5.01 5.06 20.92
C HIS A 616 4.54 4.37 19.64
N CYS A 617 3.30 4.62 19.20
CA CYS A 617 2.77 4.08 17.95
C CYS A 617 3.60 4.54 16.75
N MET A 618 3.93 5.84 16.68
CA MET A 618 4.74 6.42 15.61
C MET A 618 6.13 5.79 15.55
N LEU A 619 6.83 5.69 16.70
CA LEU A 619 8.17 5.14 16.75
C LEU A 619 8.19 3.66 16.41
N TYR A 620 7.19 2.91 16.87
CA TYR A 620 7.09 1.50 16.53
C TYR A 620 6.78 1.28 15.06
N GLY A 621 5.83 2.04 14.49
CA GLY A 621 5.57 2.04 13.04
C GLY A 621 6.82 2.38 12.22
N GLY A 622 7.57 3.40 12.65
CA GLY A 622 8.87 3.76 12.08
C GLY A 622 9.93 2.67 12.19
N TYR A 623 10.02 1.99 13.34
CA TYR A 623 10.91 0.86 13.55
C TYR A 623 10.60 -0.30 12.59
N LEU A 624 9.33 -0.70 12.47
CA LEU A 624 8.90 -1.73 11.53
C LEU A 624 9.17 -1.29 10.07
N SER A 625 8.85 -0.04 9.74
CA SER A 625 9.08 0.58 8.42
C SER A 625 10.57 0.59 8.03
N SER A 626 11.48 0.78 9.00
CA SER A 626 12.93 0.76 8.76
C SER A 626 13.43 -0.56 8.18
N THR A 627 12.75 -1.66 8.51
CA THR A 627 13.02 -3.00 7.94
C THR A 627 12.73 -3.04 6.45
N CYS A 628 11.70 -2.32 5.99
CA CYS A 628 11.22 -2.35 4.60
C CYS A 628 11.86 -1.26 3.73
N TYR A 629 12.03 -0.04 4.27
CA TYR A 629 12.33 1.16 3.47
C TYR A 629 13.73 1.77 3.69
N ASN A 630 14.53 1.25 4.63
CA ASN A 630 15.83 1.78 5.06
C ASN A 630 15.74 3.23 5.59
N CYS A 631 15.85 3.40 6.91
CA CYS A 631 15.68 4.70 7.57
C CYS A 631 16.91 5.60 7.39
N SER A 632 16.88 6.52 6.42
CA SER A 632 17.92 7.56 6.32
C SER A 632 17.42 9.00 6.28
N SER A 633 16.13 9.30 6.08
CA SER A 633 15.65 10.70 6.10
C SER A 633 14.49 10.95 7.07
N GLN A 634 13.31 10.33 6.90
CA GLN A 634 12.10 10.78 7.58
C GLN A 634 12.04 10.45 9.08
N LEU A 635 12.34 9.21 9.50
CA LEU A 635 12.34 8.85 10.93
C LEU A 635 13.51 9.51 11.67
N ASN A 636 14.67 9.66 11.03
CA ASN A 636 15.79 10.39 11.62
C ASN A 636 15.47 11.88 11.74
N HIS A 637 14.79 12.52 10.78
CA HIS A 637 14.32 13.90 10.92
C HIS A 637 13.24 14.01 11.99
N CYS A 638 12.23 13.12 11.99
CA CYS A 638 11.19 13.10 13.01
C CYS A 638 11.79 12.89 14.41
N ILE A 639 12.66 11.90 14.61
CA ILE A 639 13.31 11.63 15.91
C ILE A 639 14.28 12.76 16.28
N LYS A 640 15.03 13.34 15.33
CA LYS A 640 16.01 14.41 15.58
C LYS A 640 15.33 15.74 15.86
N ASP A 641 14.35 16.16 15.07
CA ASP A 641 13.53 17.34 15.35
C ASP A 641 12.80 17.18 16.68
N PHE A 642 12.32 15.98 17.02
CA PHE A 642 11.68 15.73 18.32
C PHE A 642 12.69 15.71 19.49
N ALA A 643 13.89 15.18 19.29
CA ALA A 643 14.96 15.16 20.30
C ALA A 643 15.58 16.55 20.53
N ASP A 644 15.74 17.35 19.48
CA ASP A 644 16.28 18.71 19.53
C ASP A 644 15.26 19.69 20.15
N ASN A 645 13.96 19.48 19.91
CA ASN A 645 12.89 20.24 20.58
C ASN A 645 12.65 19.79 22.03
N ALA A 646 12.90 18.51 22.36
CA ALA A 646 12.81 18.01 23.73
C ALA A 646 13.97 18.50 24.63
N THR A 647 15.18 18.67 24.09
CA THR A 647 16.36 19.11 24.85
C THR A 647 16.41 20.62 25.08
N ARG A 648 15.75 21.43 24.25
CA ARG A 648 15.74 22.90 24.39
C ARG A 648 14.65 23.46 25.30
N GLY A 649 13.77 22.63 25.86
CA GLY A 649 12.60 23.09 26.63
C GLY A 649 11.59 23.92 25.81
N GLN A 650 11.90 24.21 24.54
CA GLN A 650 11.02 24.79 23.54
C GLN A 650 10.43 23.66 22.72
N VAL A 651 9.31 23.10 23.19
CA VAL A 651 8.34 22.55 22.24
C VAL A 651 7.60 23.77 21.71
N ASP A 652 8.14 24.40 20.67
CA ASP A 652 7.34 25.35 19.92
C ASP A 652 6.22 24.54 19.26
N MET A 653 4.98 24.76 19.71
CA MET A 653 3.81 24.01 19.25
C MET A 653 3.39 24.37 17.82
N ASN A 654 4.25 25.06 17.07
CA ASN A 654 4.01 25.59 15.73
C ASN A 654 4.89 24.97 14.63
N LEU A 655 5.57 23.85 14.87
CA LEU A 655 6.24 23.13 13.78
C LEU A 655 5.20 22.55 12.81
N HIS A 656 5.02 23.23 11.68
CA HIS A 656 4.33 22.72 10.50
C HIS A 656 5.10 21.51 9.96
N TRP A 657 4.47 20.34 10.02
CA TRP A 657 4.91 19.17 9.29
C TRP A 657 4.27 19.21 7.89
N PRO A 658 4.98 18.82 6.82
CA PRO A 658 4.38 18.71 5.49
C PRO A 658 3.19 17.75 5.59
N ILE A 659 2.04 18.31 5.29
CA ILE A 659 0.75 17.63 5.32
C ILE A 659 0.81 16.59 4.20
N ALA A 660 0.64 15.31 4.53
CA ALA A 660 0.15 14.33 3.57
C ALA A 660 -1.32 14.67 3.33
N ASP A 661 -1.56 15.59 2.40
CA ASP A 661 -2.88 15.80 1.82
C ASP A 661 -3.17 14.60 0.92
N GLN A 662 -4.42 14.15 1.00
CA GLN A 662 -5.02 12.95 0.41
C GLN A 662 -4.62 12.65 -1.04
#